data_AF-A0A7V9BTK5-F1
#
_entry.id   AF-A0A7V9BTK5-F1
#
_cell.length_a   1.000
_cell.length_b   1.000
_cell.length_c   1.000
_cell.angle_alpha   90.00
_cell.angle_beta   90.00
_cell.angle_gamma   90.00
#
_symmetry.space_group_name_H-M   'P 1'
#
loop_
_entity.id
_entity.type
_entity.pdbx_description
1 polymer ?
#
loop_
_entity_poly.entity_id
_entity_poly.type
_entity_poly.pdbx_seq_one_letter_code
_entity_poly.pdbx_strand_id
1 'polypeptide(L)'
;MDAFRHGISFALIGFFAACGDPYTEGESGAPALEEAELGPAGRSKFLGGTNGDGDYCNHPSATCASGEGDCDYTYQCNAGLVCGVDNGDNFGFSLLTDVCVEVSCTNKIQDGTETGVDCGNAECGVTCPDPCQGVDPVNGGVNHCTDTCPCGPNEGDCDSDLQCEAGLDCATDVGANYGFTPLTDVCEGAFCANGILDGDETGIDCGGSCSPCEAISGWVERVGNAAANVTADIAVDVVDGSVYVAGQFTGTLDSGVGNLVSNGSLDFYVIKFDPAGNPVWARSYGGTAADGDGQIGLAVDPVTRQLAIGTNFQGTADFGGGSLTSASGYDAILVVLDSAGNYVAANRYGGVGFDRFEDVRWDRFGNLFAAASFLNSISFGGANLVTAGNFDVAAVKFSPALVHLWSARFGGTGLDTASGIAVDYDGRPVLVGTFTGTATFGATALTSLGLGDVFVLKLFGTNGAVSFAKGFGGLGADLGWAVDVDLARNNYIVGGFKRTVDFGGGPVVAVGVADKLDAYVVSLNSAGAFRWVRTTGGTDHDSFTGVAVDTVSSDLAVAGNFKLTLPGFDDSGADVVSAGGIDGVVATIDSATGNTQSVERYGTAGDDYAESVARDGASVELWGVFTNTMDVGGINVTSAGSTDAWAAHFVSF
;
A
#
# COMPACT_ATOMS: atom_id res chain seq x y z
N MET A 1 -12.20 -11.27 63.22
CA MET A 1 -12.34 -12.70 63.53
C MET A 1 -11.63 -13.46 62.44
N ASP A 2 -10.42 -13.90 62.78
CA ASP A 2 -9.63 -15.06 62.37
C ASP A 2 -9.64 -15.58 60.92
N ALA A 3 -8.45 -16.03 60.50
CA ALA A 3 -8.20 -16.73 59.24
C ALA A 3 -7.49 -18.08 59.50
N PHE A 4 -7.77 -19.08 58.68
CA PHE A 4 -7.03 -20.35 58.49
C PHE A 4 -7.37 -20.84 57.07
N ARG A 5 -6.49 -21.24 56.14
CA ARG A 5 -5.08 -21.69 56.09
C ARG A 5 -4.84 -23.19 56.35
N HIS A 6 -4.22 -23.83 55.34
CA HIS A 6 -3.61 -25.18 55.27
C HIS A 6 -4.53 -26.41 55.04
N GLY A 7 -4.04 -27.50 54.43
CA GLY A 7 -2.62 -27.82 54.17
C GLY A 7 -2.31 -28.92 53.13
N ILE A 8 -1.08 -29.44 53.21
CA ILE A 8 -0.39 -30.33 52.25
C ILE A 8 0.02 -31.63 52.95
N SER A 9 -0.09 -32.79 52.31
CA SER A 9 0.81 -33.97 52.39
C SER A 9 0.41 -35.01 51.31
N PHE A 10 1.26 -35.73 50.57
CA PHE A 10 2.56 -36.41 50.76
C PHE A 10 2.51 -37.84 51.32
N ALA A 11 2.88 -38.79 50.45
CA ALA A 11 3.35 -40.16 50.75
C ALA A 11 4.39 -40.56 49.66
N LEU A 12 5.18 -41.61 49.94
CA LEU A 12 6.63 -41.49 49.74
C LEU A 12 7.36 -42.85 49.61
N ILE A 13 7.95 -43.14 48.43
CA ILE A 13 8.93 -44.22 48.11
C ILE A 13 9.79 -43.70 46.93
N GLY A 14 11.14 -43.80 46.88
CA GLY A 14 12.11 -44.06 47.95
C GLY A 14 13.47 -44.65 47.52
N PHE A 15 14.49 -43.80 47.28
CA PHE A 15 15.98 -44.06 47.37
C PHE A 15 16.62 -45.20 46.51
N PHE A 16 17.95 -45.29 46.24
CA PHE A 16 19.16 -44.49 46.57
C PHE A 16 20.24 -44.61 45.44
N ALA A 17 21.41 -43.96 45.60
CA ALA A 17 22.58 -43.91 44.70
C ALA A 17 23.56 -45.13 44.89
N ALA A 18 24.78 -45.26 44.35
CA ALA A 18 25.73 -44.36 43.66
C ALA A 18 26.79 -45.13 42.79
N CYS A 19 27.85 -44.44 42.33
CA CYS A 19 28.90 -44.89 41.39
C CYS A 19 29.88 -45.98 41.91
N GLY A 20 30.60 -46.66 40.98
CA GLY A 20 31.89 -47.33 41.28
C GLY A 20 32.40 -48.38 40.28
N ASP A 21 33.49 -48.06 39.55
CA ASP A 21 34.52 -49.01 39.06
C ASP A 21 35.44 -49.44 40.24
N PRO A 22 36.31 -50.51 40.22
CA PRO A 22 37.08 -50.97 39.04
C PRO A 22 37.51 -52.49 38.93
N TYR A 23 38.11 -52.83 37.77
CA TYR A 23 39.27 -53.73 37.47
C TYR A 23 39.62 -55.06 38.22
N THR A 24 39.84 -56.11 37.39
CA THR A 24 40.87 -57.20 37.40
C THR A 24 41.01 -58.30 38.46
N GLU A 25 41.08 -59.55 37.96
CA GLU A 25 42.23 -60.51 37.94
C GLU A 25 42.11 -61.32 36.62
N GLY A 26 43.01 -62.16 36.07
CA GLY A 26 44.37 -62.66 36.40
C GLY A 26 44.58 -64.01 35.63
N GLU A 27 45.75 -64.54 35.26
CA GLU A 27 47.17 -64.12 35.32
C GLU A 27 48.01 -65.05 34.37
N SER A 28 49.24 -64.67 34.00
CA SER A 28 50.37 -65.49 33.46
C SER A 28 50.42 -65.92 31.98
N GLY A 29 51.63 -65.89 31.38
CA GLY A 29 52.04 -66.76 30.25
C GLY A 29 52.60 -66.11 28.97
N ALA A 30 53.90 -66.22 28.74
CA ALA A 30 54.59 -65.99 27.45
C ALA A 30 55.45 -67.25 27.10
N PRO A 31 55.94 -67.49 25.85
CA PRO A 31 56.06 -66.54 24.72
C PRO A 31 55.76 -67.07 23.28
N ALA A 32 55.76 -66.14 22.31
CA ALA A 32 56.29 -66.22 20.92
C ALA A 32 55.69 -67.17 19.83
N LEU A 33 55.25 -66.52 18.71
CA LEU A 33 55.10 -67.01 17.31
C LEU A 33 53.98 -68.08 17.09
N GLU A 34 53.17 -68.07 16.01
CA GLU A 34 53.35 -67.53 14.65
C GLU A 34 51.98 -67.27 13.93
N GLU A 35 51.95 -66.38 12.93
CA GLU A 35 50.92 -66.10 11.88
C GLU A 35 49.47 -65.62 12.20
N ALA A 36 48.95 -64.86 11.22
CA ALA A 36 47.54 -64.57 10.87
C ALA A 36 46.67 -63.68 11.79
N GLU A 37 46.81 -62.36 11.65
CA GLU A 37 45.66 -61.45 11.77
C GLU A 37 44.78 -61.55 10.52
N LEU A 38 43.48 -61.82 10.68
CA LEU A 38 42.46 -61.53 9.69
C LEU A 38 41.15 -61.13 10.39
N GLY A 39 40.58 -60.00 9.95
CA GLY A 39 39.19 -59.64 10.24
C GLY A 39 38.17 -60.60 9.60
N PRO A 40 36.86 -60.37 9.79
CA PRO A 40 35.82 -61.29 9.32
C PRO A 40 35.92 -61.53 7.80
N ALA A 41 36.10 -62.80 7.43
CA ALA A 41 36.39 -63.21 6.06
C ALA A 41 35.27 -62.85 5.08
N GLY A 42 35.65 -62.25 3.95
CA GLY A 42 34.76 -62.03 2.79
C GLY A 42 34.51 -60.58 2.38
N ARG A 43 35.06 -59.58 3.08
CA ARG A 43 34.87 -58.16 2.71
C ARG A 43 35.91 -57.61 1.73
N SER A 44 37.18 -58.03 1.81
CA SER A 44 38.22 -57.46 0.94
C SER A 44 38.10 -57.87 -0.52
N LYS A 45 38.47 -56.95 -1.43
CA LYS A 45 38.46 -57.12 -2.89
C LYS A 45 39.23 -58.35 -3.36
N PHE A 46 40.34 -58.69 -2.68
CA PHE A 46 41.15 -59.88 -2.96
C PHE A 46 40.42 -61.20 -2.69
N LEU A 47 39.45 -61.21 -1.77
CA LEU A 47 38.64 -62.38 -1.41
C LEU A 47 37.28 -62.42 -2.12
N GLY A 48 36.97 -61.42 -2.96
CA GLY A 48 35.72 -61.33 -3.70
C GLY A 48 34.55 -60.74 -2.90
N GLY A 49 34.82 -59.80 -1.97
CA GLY A 49 33.79 -59.01 -1.30
C GLY A 49 33.08 -57.99 -2.20
N THR A 50 32.21 -57.18 -1.61
CA THR A 50 31.42 -56.16 -2.32
C THR A 50 32.14 -54.82 -2.30
N ASN A 51 32.13 -54.09 -3.42
CA ASN A 51 32.59 -52.69 -3.44
C ASN A 51 31.78 -51.86 -2.42
N GLY A 52 32.45 -51.12 -1.55
CA GLY A 52 31.87 -50.43 -0.39
C GLY A 52 31.67 -51.27 0.88
N ASP A 53 32.05 -52.56 0.92
CA ASP A 53 32.17 -53.30 2.19
C ASP A 53 33.36 -52.78 3.01
N GLY A 54 33.23 -52.69 4.34
CA GLY A 54 34.35 -52.27 5.20
C GLY A 54 35.60 -53.15 5.03
N ASP A 55 36.78 -52.54 4.93
CA ASP A 55 38.06 -53.18 4.52
C ASP A 55 38.14 -53.61 3.02
N TYR A 56 37.26 -53.15 2.11
CA TYR A 56 37.27 -53.63 0.71
C TYR A 56 38.61 -53.39 0.00
N CYS A 57 39.19 -52.18 0.11
CA CYS A 57 40.45 -51.83 -0.53
C CYS A 57 41.70 -52.34 0.22
N ASN A 58 41.53 -53.00 1.38
CA ASN A 58 42.59 -53.30 2.33
C ASN A 58 43.41 -54.56 1.97
N HIS A 59 44.00 -54.60 0.76
CA HIS A 59 44.93 -55.66 0.35
C HIS A 59 45.98 -55.21 -0.69
N PRO A 60 47.31 -55.38 -0.44
CA PRO A 60 48.38 -54.84 -1.30
C PRO A 60 48.44 -55.32 -2.75
N SER A 61 47.69 -56.36 -3.11
CA SER A 61 47.58 -56.87 -4.49
C SER A 61 46.17 -56.78 -5.08
N ALA A 62 45.28 -56.01 -4.46
CA ALA A 62 43.91 -55.76 -4.92
C ALA A 62 43.45 -54.35 -4.52
N THR A 63 44.21 -53.35 -4.95
CA THR A 63 43.92 -51.92 -4.76
C THR A 63 42.66 -51.48 -5.51
N CYS A 64 42.06 -50.38 -5.05
CA CYS A 64 40.84 -49.79 -5.59
C CYS A 64 41.10 -48.83 -6.76
N ALA A 65 40.21 -48.86 -7.74
CA ALA A 65 40.15 -47.98 -8.89
C ALA A 65 39.27 -46.76 -8.61
N SER A 66 39.19 -45.83 -9.57
CA SER A 66 38.34 -44.64 -9.44
C SER A 66 36.88 -45.07 -9.31
N GLY A 67 36.20 -44.64 -8.24
CA GLY A 67 34.85 -45.09 -7.90
C GLY A 67 34.75 -46.42 -7.12
N GLU A 68 35.84 -46.90 -6.54
CA GLU A 68 35.83 -48.00 -5.56
C GLU A 68 36.30 -47.53 -4.17
N GLY A 69 35.57 -47.97 -3.14
CA GLY A 69 35.87 -47.84 -1.71
C GLY A 69 35.53 -49.17 -1.02
N ASP A 70 35.70 -49.41 0.27
CA ASP A 70 36.16 -48.62 1.41
C ASP A 70 37.70 -48.56 1.46
N CYS A 71 38.30 -47.36 1.45
CA CYS A 71 39.73 -47.13 1.63
C CYS A 71 40.03 -46.30 2.90
N ASP A 72 41.01 -46.71 3.70
CA ASP A 72 41.53 -45.91 4.83
C ASP A 72 42.66 -44.95 4.38
N TYR A 73 43.35 -45.28 3.27
CA TYR A 73 44.59 -44.62 2.86
C TYR A 73 44.81 -44.65 1.34
N THR A 74 45.36 -43.56 0.80
CA THR A 74 45.78 -43.41 -0.62
C THR A 74 46.63 -44.57 -1.19
N TYR A 75 47.42 -45.29 -0.38
CA TYR A 75 48.20 -46.43 -0.89
C TYR A 75 47.35 -47.68 -1.21
N GLN A 76 46.09 -47.73 -0.78
CA GLN A 76 45.12 -48.76 -1.15
C GLN A 76 44.43 -48.43 -2.50
N CYS A 77 44.63 -47.23 -3.04
CA CYS A 77 44.17 -46.82 -4.37
C CYS A 77 45.19 -47.16 -5.47
N ASN A 78 44.73 -47.25 -6.72
CA ASN A 78 45.59 -47.41 -7.88
C ASN A 78 46.47 -46.17 -8.11
N ALA A 79 47.68 -46.37 -8.64
CA ALA A 79 48.64 -45.29 -8.85
C ALA A 79 48.09 -44.16 -9.75
N GLY A 80 48.11 -42.93 -9.23
CA GLY A 80 47.50 -41.75 -9.86
C GLY A 80 46.18 -41.32 -9.20
N LEU A 81 45.61 -42.17 -8.34
CA LEU A 81 44.45 -41.86 -7.50
C LEU A 81 44.86 -41.55 -6.06
N VAL A 82 43.93 -40.95 -5.34
CA VAL A 82 43.98 -40.70 -3.89
C VAL A 82 42.71 -41.24 -3.24
N CYS A 83 42.77 -41.57 -1.96
CA CYS A 83 41.58 -41.89 -1.19
C CYS A 83 40.92 -40.57 -0.76
N GLY A 84 39.65 -40.36 -1.14
CA GLY A 84 38.90 -39.17 -0.75
C GLY A 84 37.98 -39.46 0.43
N VAL A 85 37.86 -38.48 1.35
CA VAL A 85 37.22 -38.65 2.66
C VAL A 85 35.72 -38.40 2.60
N ASP A 86 34.92 -39.26 3.25
CA ASP A 86 33.46 -39.18 3.42
C ASP A 86 32.67 -38.98 2.10
N ASN A 87 33.27 -39.32 0.95
CA ASN A 87 32.81 -38.95 -0.39
C ASN A 87 31.88 -39.98 -1.05
N GLY A 88 31.52 -41.05 -0.35
CA GLY A 88 30.88 -42.23 -0.89
C GLY A 88 29.48 -42.02 -1.48
N ASP A 89 28.77 -40.98 -1.06
CA ASP A 89 27.45 -40.62 -1.59
C ASP A 89 27.50 -40.26 -3.09
N ASN A 90 28.56 -39.57 -3.55
CA ASN A 90 28.83 -39.28 -4.95
C ASN A 90 28.97 -40.54 -5.83
N PHE A 91 29.26 -41.69 -5.22
CA PHE A 91 29.44 -42.98 -5.89
C PHE A 91 28.35 -44.02 -5.53
N GLY A 92 27.35 -43.64 -4.72
CA GLY A 92 26.21 -44.48 -4.34
C GLY A 92 26.43 -45.38 -3.12
N PHE A 93 27.44 -45.08 -2.29
CA PHE A 93 27.70 -45.73 -1.00
C PHE A 93 27.09 -44.92 0.16
N SER A 94 27.62 -45.09 1.38
CA SER A 94 27.22 -44.28 2.53
C SER A 94 27.99 -42.97 2.59
N LEU A 95 27.46 -41.99 3.33
CA LEU A 95 28.10 -40.70 3.64
C LEU A 95 29.41 -40.81 4.45
N LEU A 96 29.78 -42.02 4.90
CA LEU A 96 31.00 -42.31 5.67
C LEU A 96 31.77 -43.47 5.00
N THR A 97 31.79 -43.49 3.67
CA THR A 97 32.54 -44.48 2.88
C THR A 97 33.54 -43.75 2.01
N ASP A 98 34.81 -43.98 2.27
CA ASP A 98 35.92 -43.34 1.55
C ASP A 98 36.18 -44.06 0.21
N VAL A 99 36.24 -43.29 -0.88
CA VAL A 99 36.33 -43.78 -2.27
C VAL A 99 37.55 -43.19 -2.97
N CYS A 100 38.26 -44.04 -3.72
CA CYS A 100 39.40 -43.62 -4.52
C CYS A 100 38.98 -42.74 -5.72
N VAL A 101 39.65 -41.60 -5.91
CA VAL A 101 39.37 -40.59 -6.96
C VAL A 101 40.63 -40.04 -7.64
N GLU A 102 40.48 -39.34 -8.77
CA GLU A 102 41.56 -38.58 -9.41
C GLU A 102 41.68 -37.18 -8.77
N VAL A 103 42.92 -36.77 -8.44
CA VAL A 103 43.24 -35.48 -7.81
C VAL A 103 42.76 -34.31 -8.67
N SER A 104 41.82 -33.51 -8.17
CA SER A 104 41.23 -32.42 -8.97
C SER A 104 40.57 -31.33 -8.12
N CYS A 105 41.21 -30.16 -8.02
CA CYS A 105 40.81 -28.98 -7.21
C CYS A 105 39.50 -28.25 -7.62
N THR A 106 38.54 -28.98 -8.20
CA THR A 106 37.19 -28.52 -8.62
C THR A 106 36.17 -29.67 -8.60
N ASN A 107 36.48 -30.82 -8.00
CA ASN A 107 35.67 -32.04 -8.09
C ASN A 107 34.59 -32.14 -6.98
N LYS A 108 34.58 -31.24 -5.99
CA LYS A 108 33.72 -31.28 -4.80
C LYS A 108 33.95 -32.49 -3.89
N ILE A 109 35.18 -33.01 -3.87
CA ILE A 109 35.59 -34.18 -3.11
C ILE A 109 36.89 -33.84 -2.39
N GLN A 110 36.92 -33.96 -1.05
CA GLN A 110 38.15 -33.74 -0.29
C GLN A 110 39.17 -34.83 -0.63
N ASP A 111 40.24 -34.48 -1.34
CA ASP A 111 41.17 -35.44 -1.92
C ASP A 111 42.66 -35.18 -1.59
N GLY A 112 43.45 -36.25 -1.56
CA GLY A 112 44.91 -36.19 -1.48
C GLY A 112 45.50 -35.67 -0.17
N THR A 113 45.63 -34.35 -0.05
CA THR A 113 46.15 -33.65 1.15
C THR A 113 45.25 -32.50 1.60
N GLU A 114 44.03 -32.40 1.05
CA GLU A 114 43.05 -31.39 1.42
C GLU A 114 42.48 -31.66 2.82
N THR A 115 42.24 -30.58 3.58
CA THR A 115 41.71 -30.62 4.95
C THR A 115 40.20 -30.37 5.05
N GLY A 116 39.56 -30.11 3.90
CA GLY A 116 38.12 -29.99 3.70
C GLY A 116 37.82 -29.92 2.19
N VAL A 117 36.57 -30.18 1.80
CA VAL A 117 36.12 -30.16 0.39
C VAL A 117 36.37 -28.80 -0.27
N ASP A 118 37.02 -28.79 -1.45
CA ASP A 118 37.35 -27.59 -2.25
C ASP A 118 37.97 -26.41 -1.43
N CYS A 119 38.66 -26.69 -0.31
CA CYS A 119 39.01 -25.65 0.66
C CYS A 119 40.12 -24.69 0.20
N GLY A 120 39.71 -23.52 -0.30
CA GLY A 120 40.56 -22.35 -0.50
C GLY A 120 41.41 -22.04 0.75
N ASN A 121 42.72 -21.84 0.55
CA ASN A 121 43.69 -22.31 1.54
C ASN A 121 44.37 -21.24 2.41
N ALA A 122 44.34 -21.45 3.72
CA ALA A 122 45.49 -21.12 4.57
C ALA A 122 46.45 -22.33 4.57
N GLU A 123 47.63 -22.18 3.95
CA GLU A 123 48.66 -23.22 3.72
C GLU A 123 48.31 -24.37 2.75
N CYS A 124 48.47 -24.15 1.43
CA CYS A 124 48.64 -25.22 0.43
C CYS A 124 49.84 -24.99 -0.51
N GLY A 125 50.25 -26.05 -1.21
CA GLY A 125 51.52 -26.14 -1.93
C GLY A 125 51.51 -25.63 -3.37
N VAL A 126 51.94 -24.36 -3.56
CA VAL A 126 52.70 -23.82 -4.72
C VAL A 126 52.17 -23.94 -6.17
N THR A 127 51.08 -24.65 -6.50
CA THR A 127 50.58 -24.75 -7.90
C THR A 127 49.06 -24.61 -8.09
N CYS A 128 48.46 -23.61 -7.44
CA CYS A 128 47.21 -22.97 -7.91
C CYS A 128 47.42 -21.44 -7.91
N PRO A 129 46.92 -20.69 -8.91
CA PRO A 129 46.90 -19.23 -8.84
C PRO A 129 45.89 -18.77 -7.79
N ASP A 130 46.35 -17.95 -6.85
CA ASP A 130 45.49 -17.28 -5.87
C ASP A 130 44.64 -16.20 -6.60
N PRO A 131 43.29 -16.27 -6.54
CA PRO A 131 42.42 -15.32 -7.23
C PRO A 131 42.32 -13.96 -6.52
N CYS A 132 42.68 -13.89 -5.23
CA CYS A 132 42.68 -12.68 -4.42
C CYS A 132 44.04 -11.94 -4.46
N GLN A 133 44.89 -12.20 -5.47
CA GLN A 133 46.19 -11.55 -5.68
C GLN A 133 46.07 -10.05 -5.99
N GLY A 134 45.80 -9.22 -4.97
CA GLY A 134 45.91 -7.75 -5.06
C GLY A 134 44.81 -6.94 -4.38
N VAL A 135 43.81 -7.58 -3.76
CA VAL A 135 42.78 -6.91 -2.95
C VAL A 135 43.36 -6.33 -1.65
N ASP A 136 42.65 -5.41 -0.99
CA ASP A 136 43.03 -4.94 0.35
C ASP A 136 42.80 -6.07 1.38
N PRO A 137 43.82 -6.49 2.18
CA PRO A 137 43.64 -7.50 3.23
C PRO A 137 42.87 -6.99 4.47
N VAL A 138 42.40 -5.74 4.47
CA VAL A 138 41.53 -5.17 5.50
C VAL A 138 40.09 -5.15 5.02
N ASN A 139 39.19 -5.81 5.75
CA ASN A 139 37.75 -5.75 5.51
C ASN A 139 37.22 -4.33 5.75
N GLY A 140 36.46 -3.78 4.79
CA GLY A 140 36.14 -2.35 4.69
C GLY A 140 37.32 -1.49 4.20
N GLY A 141 38.31 -2.10 3.53
CA GLY A 141 39.45 -1.46 2.88
C GLY A 141 39.25 -1.37 1.36
N VAL A 142 39.99 -0.48 0.69
CA VAL A 142 39.63 -0.04 -0.67
C VAL A 142 39.93 -1.10 -1.73
N ASN A 143 38.90 -1.61 -2.42
CA ASN A 143 38.91 -2.84 -3.24
C ASN A 143 39.22 -4.08 -2.37
N HIS A 144 38.49 -4.25 -1.26
CA HIS A 144 38.48 -5.51 -0.50
C HIS A 144 37.66 -6.57 -1.26
N CYS A 145 36.44 -6.22 -1.67
CA CYS A 145 35.58 -7.05 -2.50
C CYS A 145 35.92 -6.84 -3.99
N THR A 146 35.83 -7.88 -4.82
CA THR A 146 35.98 -7.80 -6.28
C THR A 146 35.25 -8.95 -6.99
N ASP A 147 34.95 -8.81 -8.28
CA ASP A 147 34.37 -9.85 -9.16
C ASP A 147 35.13 -11.20 -9.15
N THR A 148 36.40 -11.19 -8.72
CA THR A 148 37.28 -12.38 -8.64
C THR A 148 37.59 -12.83 -7.22
N CYS A 149 37.21 -12.05 -6.22
CA CYS A 149 37.39 -12.32 -4.79
C CYS A 149 36.19 -11.66 -4.06
N PRO A 150 35.01 -12.30 -4.07
CA PRO A 150 33.80 -11.71 -3.51
C PRO A 150 33.80 -11.77 -1.97
N CYS A 151 33.08 -10.83 -1.37
CA CYS A 151 32.94 -10.65 0.06
C CYS A 151 31.82 -11.51 0.66
N GLY A 152 32.08 -12.08 1.84
CA GLY A 152 31.11 -12.85 2.60
C GLY A 152 30.12 -11.96 3.38
N PRO A 153 29.23 -12.57 4.19
CA PRO A 153 28.23 -11.82 4.95
C PRO A 153 28.90 -10.87 5.95
N ASN A 154 28.45 -9.61 5.99
CA ASN A 154 28.98 -8.53 6.82
C ASN A 154 30.40 -8.06 6.45
N GLU A 155 30.88 -8.35 5.24
CA GLU A 155 32.16 -7.86 4.70
C GLU A 155 31.94 -6.77 3.65
N GLY A 156 32.83 -5.77 3.59
CA GLY A 156 32.53 -4.52 2.88
C GLY A 156 33.69 -3.85 2.14
N ASP A 157 33.32 -2.74 1.47
CA ASP A 157 33.94 -2.15 0.26
C ASP A 157 33.65 -2.99 -1.01
N CYS A 158 32.34 -3.18 -1.29
CA CYS A 158 31.82 -3.72 -2.54
C CYS A 158 31.31 -2.59 -3.46
N ASP A 159 31.56 -2.66 -4.78
CA ASP A 159 31.00 -1.73 -5.76
C ASP A 159 29.64 -2.20 -6.35
N SER A 160 29.30 -3.48 -6.18
CA SER A 160 28.08 -4.13 -6.71
C SER A 160 27.95 -5.57 -6.20
N ASP A 161 26.77 -6.18 -6.37
CA ASP A 161 26.41 -7.54 -5.92
C ASP A 161 27.26 -8.64 -6.58
N LEU A 162 27.84 -8.35 -7.76
CA LEU A 162 28.84 -9.20 -8.41
C LEU A 162 30.12 -9.40 -7.58
N GLN A 163 30.32 -8.57 -6.56
CA GLN A 163 31.42 -8.65 -5.60
C GLN A 163 31.00 -9.25 -4.25
N CYS A 164 29.78 -9.78 -4.13
CA CYS A 164 29.28 -10.47 -2.94
C CYS A 164 29.15 -11.99 -3.17
N GLU A 165 29.19 -12.80 -2.11
CA GLU A 165 28.88 -14.23 -2.22
C GLU A 165 27.42 -14.46 -2.65
N ALA A 166 27.17 -15.51 -3.44
CA ALA A 166 25.88 -15.73 -4.09
C ALA A 166 24.71 -15.91 -3.09
N GLY A 167 23.78 -14.95 -3.08
CA GLY A 167 22.69 -14.84 -2.09
C GLY A 167 22.90 -13.74 -1.05
N LEU A 168 23.86 -12.85 -1.30
CA LEU A 168 24.07 -11.57 -0.63
C LEU A 168 24.10 -10.46 -1.69
N ASP A 169 23.73 -9.26 -1.28
CA ASP A 169 23.60 -8.06 -2.11
C ASP A 169 24.41 -6.91 -1.50
N CYS A 170 24.87 -5.97 -2.32
CA CYS A 170 25.80 -4.92 -1.89
C CYS A 170 25.04 -3.69 -1.36
N ALA A 171 24.77 -3.68 -0.06
CA ALA A 171 24.03 -2.59 0.59
C ALA A 171 24.91 -1.33 0.75
N THR A 172 24.39 -0.18 0.31
CA THR A 172 25.18 1.07 0.17
C THR A 172 25.17 1.96 1.42
N ASP A 173 26.30 2.61 1.72
CA ASP A 173 26.57 3.48 2.88
C ASP A 173 26.33 2.83 4.28
N VAL A 174 25.94 1.55 4.37
CA VAL A 174 25.52 0.88 5.62
C VAL A 174 26.64 0.59 6.62
N GLY A 175 27.92 0.75 6.24
CA GLY A 175 29.09 0.30 7.01
C GLY A 175 29.20 0.78 8.46
N ALA A 176 28.49 1.86 8.83
CA ALA A 176 28.34 2.28 10.22
C ALA A 176 27.68 1.21 11.14
N ASN A 177 26.80 0.36 10.59
CA ASN A 177 26.17 -0.76 11.29
C ASN A 177 27.18 -1.88 11.62
N TYR A 178 28.18 -2.04 10.74
CA TYR A 178 29.16 -3.13 10.77
C TYR A 178 30.53 -2.72 11.38
N GLY A 179 30.68 -1.44 11.72
CA GLY A 179 31.88 -0.90 12.38
C GLY A 179 32.92 -0.31 11.42
N PHE A 180 32.59 -0.20 10.14
CA PHE A 180 33.37 0.46 9.09
C PHE A 180 33.10 1.98 9.09
N THR A 181 33.35 2.65 7.96
CA THR A 181 32.95 4.06 7.80
C THR A 181 31.47 4.15 7.41
N PRO A 182 30.79 5.29 7.61
CA PRO A 182 29.43 5.53 7.12
C PRO A 182 29.32 5.73 5.59
N LEU A 183 30.38 5.40 4.84
CA LEU A 183 30.48 5.43 3.38
C LEU A 183 31.20 4.16 2.89
N THR A 184 30.96 3.05 3.56
CA THR A 184 31.50 1.73 3.22
C THR A 184 30.33 0.81 2.97
N ASP A 185 30.20 0.35 1.73
CA ASP A 185 29.15 -0.56 1.29
C ASP A 185 29.45 -1.98 1.81
N VAL A 186 28.44 -2.81 2.08
CA VAL A 186 28.60 -4.11 2.76
C VAL A 186 27.72 -5.18 2.14
N CYS A 187 28.27 -6.37 1.92
CA CYS A 187 27.52 -7.54 1.49
C CYS A 187 26.66 -8.08 2.65
N GLU A 188 25.35 -7.91 2.55
CA GLU A 188 24.36 -8.46 3.50
C GLU A 188 23.24 -9.20 2.76
N GLY A 189 22.30 -9.81 3.51
CA GLY A 189 21.30 -10.71 2.92
C GLY A 189 20.05 -9.97 2.45
N ALA A 190 19.63 -10.22 1.20
CA ALA A 190 18.43 -9.68 0.55
C ALA A 190 17.25 -9.42 1.51
N PHE A 191 16.75 -8.17 1.51
CA PHE A 191 15.82 -7.67 2.53
C PHE A 191 14.34 -8.00 2.32
N CYS A 192 14.00 -8.71 1.23
CA CYS A 192 12.71 -9.06 0.61
C CYS A 192 11.57 -9.68 1.48
N ALA A 193 11.50 -9.40 2.78
CA ALA A 193 10.43 -9.78 3.72
C ALA A 193 10.48 -8.95 5.03
N ASN A 194 11.06 -7.75 5.00
CA ASN A 194 11.25 -6.89 6.16
C ASN A 194 10.09 -5.86 6.33
N GLY A 195 9.34 -5.57 5.24
CA GLY A 195 8.22 -4.63 5.22
C GLY A 195 8.60 -3.14 5.06
N ILE A 196 9.78 -2.86 4.52
CA ILE A 196 10.39 -1.54 4.27
C ILE A 196 11.05 -1.60 2.89
N LEU A 197 10.93 -0.54 2.09
CA LEU A 197 11.67 -0.40 0.84
C LEU A 197 13.11 0.04 1.17
N ASP A 198 14.06 -0.89 1.10
CA ASP A 198 15.51 -0.64 1.27
C ASP A 198 16.37 -1.52 0.33
N GLY A 199 17.70 -1.42 0.41
CA GLY A 199 18.62 -2.10 -0.52
C GLY A 199 18.54 -1.59 -1.96
N ASP A 200 18.40 -2.50 -2.93
CA ASP A 200 18.22 -2.21 -4.37
C ASP A 200 16.77 -2.42 -4.86
N GLU A 201 15.84 -2.63 -3.93
CA GLU A 201 14.41 -2.86 -4.21
C GLU A 201 13.78 -1.72 -5.04
N THR A 202 12.74 -2.06 -5.81
CA THR A 202 11.95 -1.11 -6.61
C THR A 202 10.50 -0.98 -6.13
N GLY A 203 10.19 -1.56 -4.98
CA GLY A 203 8.93 -1.53 -4.23
C GLY A 203 9.11 -2.38 -2.97
N ILE A 204 8.26 -2.22 -1.95
CA ILE A 204 8.49 -2.85 -0.63
C ILE A 204 8.58 -4.39 -0.76
N ASP A 205 9.65 -4.98 -0.24
CA ASP A 205 9.98 -6.41 -0.31
C ASP A 205 10.19 -6.93 -1.77
N CYS A 206 10.37 -6.05 -2.77
CA CYS A 206 10.31 -6.44 -4.19
C CYS A 206 11.15 -5.62 -5.19
N GLY A 207 11.49 -6.24 -6.32
CA GLY A 207 12.36 -5.65 -7.35
C GLY A 207 13.84 -5.72 -6.99
N GLY A 208 14.71 -5.24 -7.88
CA GLY A 208 16.17 -5.37 -7.69
C GLY A 208 16.61 -6.83 -7.60
N SER A 209 17.34 -7.16 -6.53
CA SER A 209 17.70 -8.51 -6.06
C SER A 209 16.48 -9.39 -5.69
N CYS A 210 15.40 -8.76 -5.23
CA CYS A 210 14.19 -9.42 -4.75
C CYS A 210 13.30 -9.97 -5.88
N SER A 211 12.21 -10.64 -5.50
CA SER A 211 11.19 -11.04 -6.48
C SER A 211 10.66 -9.79 -7.20
N PRO A 212 10.57 -9.75 -8.53
CA PRO A 212 10.05 -8.58 -9.24
C PRO A 212 8.67 -8.20 -8.71
N CYS A 213 8.46 -6.93 -8.37
CA CYS A 213 7.18 -6.42 -7.88
C CYS A 213 6.04 -6.89 -8.79
N GLU A 214 4.96 -7.38 -8.19
CA GLU A 214 3.80 -7.82 -8.97
C GLU A 214 3.23 -6.62 -9.74
N ALA A 215 3.31 -6.65 -11.07
CA ALA A 215 2.78 -5.57 -11.90
C ALA A 215 1.30 -5.35 -11.57
N ILE A 216 0.93 -4.09 -11.29
CA ILE A 216 -0.32 -3.70 -10.64
C ILE A 216 -1.51 -4.49 -11.17
N SER A 217 -2.08 -5.32 -10.30
CA SER A 217 -3.12 -6.28 -10.65
C SER A 217 -4.46 -5.54 -10.77
N GLY A 218 -4.86 -5.17 -11.99
CA GLY A 218 -6.00 -4.28 -12.17
C GLY A 218 -6.36 -3.96 -13.61
N TRP A 219 -7.13 -2.88 -13.78
CA TRP A 219 -7.46 -2.28 -15.08
C TRP A 219 -7.44 -0.76 -15.00
N VAL A 220 -7.17 -0.11 -16.13
CA VAL A 220 -7.13 1.35 -16.29
C VAL A 220 -7.76 1.67 -17.64
N GLU A 221 -8.85 2.43 -17.64
CA GLU A 221 -9.70 2.65 -18.81
C GLU A 221 -9.93 4.14 -19.08
N ARG A 222 -9.70 4.55 -20.34
CA ARG A 222 -9.94 5.94 -20.77
C ARG A 222 -11.43 6.16 -21.00
N VAL A 223 -11.97 7.16 -20.33
CA VAL A 223 -13.29 7.73 -20.58
C VAL A 223 -13.17 8.98 -21.45
N GLY A 224 -13.82 8.95 -22.61
CA GLY A 224 -13.96 10.11 -23.47
C GLY A 224 -12.98 10.23 -24.64
N ASN A 225 -13.15 11.38 -25.31
CA ASN A 225 -12.45 11.80 -26.52
C ASN A 225 -12.40 13.33 -26.65
N ALA A 226 -11.66 13.98 -25.74
CA ALA A 226 -11.33 15.41 -25.66
C ALA A 226 -12.34 16.36 -24.98
N ALA A 227 -13.27 15.87 -24.16
CA ALA A 227 -14.36 16.72 -23.63
C ALA A 227 -14.89 16.42 -22.21
N ALA A 228 -14.23 15.54 -21.44
CA ALA A 228 -14.50 15.39 -20.00
C ALA A 228 -13.81 16.51 -19.20
N ASN A 229 -14.41 16.95 -18.09
CA ASN A 229 -13.84 17.97 -17.20
C ASN A 229 -13.35 17.35 -15.87
N VAL A 230 -12.53 18.11 -15.15
CA VAL A 230 -11.86 17.71 -13.88
C VAL A 230 -12.79 17.22 -12.77
N THR A 231 -14.01 17.74 -12.63
CA THR A 231 -14.84 17.47 -11.45
C THR A 231 -15.80 16.28 -11.63
N ALA A 232 -15.69 15.33 -10.70
CA ALA A 232 -16.33 14.03 -10.72
C ALA A 232 -16.19 13.30 -9.36
N ASP A 233 -16.92 12.19 -9.18
CA ASP A 233 -16.81 11.28 -8.03
C ASP A 233 -16.92 9.81 -8.50
N ILE A 234 -16.37 8.88 -7.71
CA ILE A 234 -16.30 7.44 -7.99
C ILE A 234 -16.90 6.65 -6.82
N ALA A 235 -17.66 5.60 -7.13
CA ALA A 235 -18.30 4.74 -6.12
C ALA A 235 -18.29 3.28 -6.55
N VAL A 236 -17.94 2.39 -5.62
CA VAL A 236 -17.92 0.93 -5.81
C VAL A 236 -19.15 0.28 -5.16
N ASP A 237 -19.70 -0.72 -5.83
CA ASP A 237 -20.84 -1.53 -5.37
C ASP A 237 -20.32 -2.82 -4.76
N VAL A 238 -20.00 -2.75 -3.47
CA VAL A 238 -19.43 -3.79 -2.58
C VAL A 238 -20.23 -5.11 -2.49
N VAL A 239 -21.26 -5.27 -3.33
CA VAL A 239 -22.06 -6.49 -3.48
C VAL A 239 -21.66 -7.29 -4.72
N ASP A 240 -21.12 -6.64 -5.76
CA ASP A 240 -20.59 -7.33 -6.95
C ASP A 240 -19.37 -6.68 -7.65
N GLY A 241 -18.72 -5.68 -7.02
CA GLY A 241 -17.51 -5.02 -7.53
C GLY A 241 -17.74 -4.06 -8.71
N SER A 242 -18.99 -3.73 -9.03
CA SER A 242 -19.28 -2.77 -10.11
C SER A 242 -18.78 -1.37 -9.73
N VAL A 243 -17.99 -0.76 -10.60
CA VAL A 243 -17.50 0.62 -10.42
C VAL A 243 -18.44 1.59 -11.14
N TYR A 244 -18.77 2.71 -10.49
CA TYR A 244 -19.57 3.80 -11.06
C TYR A 244 -18.76 5.09 -11.00
N VAL A 245 -18.75 5.82 -12.10
CA VAL A 245 -18.17 7.17 -12.18
C VAL A 245 -19.27 8.14 -12.58
N ALA A 246 -19.32 9.31 -11.95
CA ALA A 246 -20.14 10.43 -12.38
C ALA A 246 -19.28 11.69 -12.49
N GLY A 247 -19.40 12.42 -13.60
CA GLY A 247 -18.53 13.55 -13.90
C GLY A 247 -19.14 14.54 -14.89
N GLN A 248 -18.47 15.66 -15.11
CA GLN A 248 -18.86 16.67 -16.09
C GLN A 248 -18.32 16.39 -17.49
N PHE A 249 -19.06 16.79 -18.52
CA PHE A 249 -18.59 16.82 -19.90
C PHE A 249 -19.19 17.97 -20.72
N THR A 250 -18.56 18.25 -21.86
CA THR A 250 -19.08 19.18 -22.88
C THR A 250 -19.17 18.47 -24.23
N GLY A 251 -19.90 19.04 -25.19
CA GLY A 251 -19.93 18.56 -26.58
C GLY A 251 -20.36 17.10 -26.76
N THR A 252 -19.42 16.17 -26.84
CA THR A 252 -19.66 14.73 -27.02
C THR A 252 -18.60 13.94 -26.27
N LEU A 253 -19.03 12.90 -25.55
CA LEU A 253 -18.17 11.98 -24.80
C LEU A 253 -18.38 10.55 -25.32
N ASP A 254 -17.33 9.87 -25.72
CA ASP A 254 -17.36 8.41 -25.92
C ASP A 254 -17.28 7.68 -24.57
N SER A 255 -18.30 6.88 -24.26
CA SER A 255 -18.37 6.07 -23.02
C SER A 255 -18.03 4.60 -23.24
N GLY A 256 -17.56 4.20 -24.44
CA GLY A 256 -17.33 2.80 -24.83
C GLY A 256 -18.60 2.01 -25.13
N VAL A 257 -19.72 2.33 -24.46
CA VAL A 257 -21.08 1.81 -24.73
C VAL A 257 -21.94 2.74 -25.59
N GLY A 258 -21.36 3.84 -26.07
CA GLY A 258 -22.00 4.80 -26.98
C GLY A 258 -21.65 6.24 -26.66
N ASN A 259 -21.95 7.13 -27.61
CA ASN A 259 -21.68 8.57 -27.45
C ASN A 259 -22.77 9.22 -26.59
N LEU A 260 -22.35 9.87 -25.50
CA LEU A 260 -23.15 10.87 -24.80
C LEU A 260 -22.97 12.22 -25.49
N VAL A 261 -24.01 13.05 -25.53
CA VAL A 261 -23.98 14.37 -26.16
C VAL A 261 -24.55 15.39 -25.18
N SER A 262 -23.80 16.46 -24.95
CA SER A 262 -24.19 17.57 -24.09
C SER A 262 -25.25 18.43 -24.80
N ASN A 263 -26.30 18.80 -24.08
CA ASN A 263 -27.42 19.58 -24.58
C ASN A 263 -27.20 21.10 -24.42
N GLY A 264 -26.24 21.48 -23.56
CA GLY A 264 -25.92 22.86 -23.22
C GLY A 264 -24.47 23.24 -23.46
N SER A 265 -23.90 23.98 -22.50
CA SER A 265 -22.47 24.32 -22.43
C SER A 265 -21.68 23.42 -21.48
N LEU A 266 -22.38 22.71 -20.58
CA LEU A 266 -21.87 21.75 -19.62
C LEU A 266 -23.04 20.84 -19.23
N ASP A 267 -22.87 19.53 -19.34
CA ASP A 267 -23.81 18.52 -18.85
C ASP A 267 -23.04 17.58 -17.89
N PHE A 268 -23.73 16.82 -17.05
CA PHE A 268 -23.10 15.74 -16.28
C PHE A 268 -23.47 14.36 -16.82
N TYR A 269 -22.63 13.38 -16.54
CA TYR A 269 -22.81 11.99 -16.92
C TYR A 269 -22.62 11.03 -15.76
N VAL A 270 -23.03 9.78 -16.00
CA VAL A 270 -22.68 8.62 -15.19
C VAL A 270 -22.40 7.43 -16.09
N ILE A 271 -21.33 6.69 -15.80
CA ILE A 271 -20.96 5.43 -16.45
C ILE A 271 -20.85 4.35 -15.37
N LYS A 272 -21.41 3.16 -15.65
CA LYS A 272 -21.15 1.94 -14.89
C LYS A 272 -20.16 1.07 -15.65
N PHE A 273 -19.16 0.57 -14.95
CA PHE A 273 -18.24 -0.49 -15.38
C PHE A 273 -18.57 -1.80 -14.65
N ASP A 274 -18.16 -2.93 -15.23
CA ASP A 274 -18.07 -4.21 -14.51
C ASP A 274 -16.72 -4.31 -13.77
N PRO A 275 -16.53 -5.32 -12.89
CA PRO A 275 -15.28 -5.44 -12.11
C PRO A 275 -14.02 -5.65 -12.96
N ALA A 276 -14.16 -5.95 -14.25
CA ALA A 276 -13.06 -6.12 -15.21
C ALA A 276 -12.90 -4.91 -16.15
N GLY A 277 -13.46 -3.75 -15.78
CA GLY A 277 -13.28 -2.47 -16.49
C GLY A 277 -14.17 -2.27 -17.71
N ASN A 278 -15.01 -3.24 -18.07
CA ASN A 278 -15.83 -3.12 -19.27
C ASN A 278 -17.00 -2.16 -18.98
N PRO A 279 -17.18 -1.06 -19.74
CA PRO A 279 -18.36 -0.21 -19.58
C PRO A 279 -19.63 -1.01 -19.90
N VAL A 280 -20.63 -0.93 -19.02
CA VAL A 280 -21.88 -1.69 -19.06
C VAL A 280 -23.03 -0.82 -19.55
N TRP A 281 -23.13 0.40 -19.01
CA TRP A 281 -24.08 1.41 -19.46
C TRP A 281 -23.60 2.82 -19.11
N ALA A 282 -24.08 3.81 -19.87
CA ALA A 282 -23.82 5.23 -19.64
C ALA A 282 -25.11 6.06 -19.75
N ARG A 283 -25.17 7.19 -19.05
CA ARG A 283 -26.25 8.20 -19.12
C ARG A 283 -25.65 9.61 -19.04
N SER A 284 -26.32 10.59 -19.64
CA SER A 284 -26.02 12.02 -19.48
C SER A 284 -27.29 12.81 -19.18
N TYR A 285 -27.14 13.88 -18.42
CA TYR A 285 -28.23 14.74 -17.96
C TYR A 285 -27.82 16.22 -18.05
N GLY A 286 -28.71 17.02 -18.63
CA GLY A 286 -28.52 18.46 -18.80
C GLY A 286 -29.65 19.07 -19.63
N GLY A 287 -29.72 20.40 -19.58
CA GLY A 287 -30.61 21.25 -20.37
C GLY A 287 -29.80 22.04 -21.39
N THR A 288 -30.24 23.25 -21.73
CA THR A 288 -29.50 24.15 -22.63
C THR A 288 -28.58 25.13 -21.90
N ALA A 289 -28.18 24.80 -20.67
CA ALA A 289 -27.45 25.70 -19.76
C ALA A 289 -26.07 25.10 -19.39
N ALA A 290 -25.56 25.44 -18.21
CA ALA A 290 -24.53 24.65 -17.55
C ALA A 290 -25.19 23.87 -16.40
N ASP A 291 -25.00 22.56 -16.39
CA ASP A 291 -25.61 21.62 -15.46
C ASP A 291 -24.55 20.70 -14.87
N GLY A 292 -24.61 20.42 -13.56
CA GLY A 292 -23.58 19.69 -12.82
C GLY A 292 -22.35 20.52 -12.43
N ASP A 293 -22.46 21.85 -12.40
CA ASP A 293 -21.35 22.81 -12.34
C ASP A 293 -20.68 22.88 -10.94
N GLY A 294 -19.41 22.53 -10.88
CA GLY A 294 -18.68 22.30 -9.63
C GLY A 294 -18.74 20.84 -9.21
N GLN A 295 -19.08 20.56 -7.95
CA GLN A 295 -18.99 19.20 -7.40
C GLN A 295 -20.19 18.31 -7.79
N ILE A 296 -19.91 17.01 -7.91
CA ILE A 296 -20.88 15.93 -8.08
C ILE A 296 -20.58 14.91 -6.98
N GLY A 297 -21.56 14.56 -6.15
CA GLY A 297 -21.45 13.44 -5.21
C GLY A 297 -22.15 12.19 -5.73
N LEU A 298 -21.53 11.03 -5.52
CA LEU A 298 -21.99 9.75 -6.05
C LEU A 298 -22.05 8.66 -4.97
N ALA A 299 -23.19 7.97 -4.81
CA ALA A 299 -23.27 6.86 -3.86
C ALA A 299 -24.21 5.72 -4.28
N VAL A 300 -23.74 4.48 -4.11
CA VAL A 300 -24.53 3.25 -4.27
C VAL A 300 -25.16 2.86 -2.93
N ASP A 301 -26.44 2.49 -2.91
CA ASP A 301 -27.07 1.86 -1.74
C ASP A 301 -26.66 0.39 -1.65
N PRO A 302 -25.95 -0.06 -0.60
CA PRO A 302 -25.53 -1.46 -0.45
C PRO A 302 -26.70 -2.45 -0.25
N VAL A 303 -27.94 -1.98 -0.11
CA VAL A 303 -29.14 -2.82 0.04
C VAL A 303 -29.96 -2.92 -1.25
N THR A 304 -30.34 -1.80 -1.86
CA THR A 304 -31.16 -1.80 -3.10
C THR A 304 -30.35 -1.71 -4.39
N ARG A 305 -29.04 -1.42 -4.30
CA ARG A 305 -28.16 -1.13 -5.43
C ARG A 305 -28.65 0.03 -6.32
N GLN A 306 -29.39 0.97 -5.72
CA GLN A 306 -29.74 2.24 -6.34
C GLN A 306 -28.56 3.21 -6.25
N LEU A 307 -28.38 4.00 -7.28
CA LEU A 307 -27.35 5.03 -7.36
C LEU A 307 -27.97 6.40 -7.10
N ALA A 308 -27.42 7.14 -6.15
CA ALA A 308 -27.74 8.55 -5.91
C ALA A 308 -26.65 9.44 -6.52
N ILE A 309 -27.07 10.49 -7.23
CA ILE A 309 -26.21 11.52 -7.82
C ILE A 309 -26.70 12.87 -7.29
N GLY A 310 -25.86 13.57 -6.53
CA GLY A 310 -26.15 14.90 -6.00
C GLY A 310 -25.27 15.96 -6.65
N THR A 311 -25.87 16.98 -7.28
CA THR A 311 -25.13 18.12 -7.84
C THR A 311 -26.07 19.33 -7.99
N ASN A 312 -25.90 20.19 -9.01
CA ASN A 312 -26.82 21.27 -9.39
C ASN A 312 -27.25 21.23 -10.87
N PHE A 313 -28.18 22.11 -11.23
CA PHE A 313 -28.59 22.36 -12.62
C PHE A 313 -29.15 23.79 -12.80
N GLN A 314 -29.17 24.31 -14.02
CA GLN A 314 -29.68 25.64 -14.37
C GLN A 314 -30.70 25.60 -15.51
N GLY A 315 -31.70 26.49 -15.45
CA GLY A 315 -32.63 26.67 -16.57
C GLY A 315 -33.68 25.57 -16.59
N THR A 316 -33.62 24.63 -17.54
CA THR A 316 -34.59 23.52 -17.63
C THR A 316 -33.97 22.30 -18.30
N ALA A 317 -34.02 21.17 -17.59
CA ALA A 317 -33.42 19.89 -17.98
C ALA A 317 -34.40 18.74 -17.69
N ASP A 318 -34.23 17.59 -18.34
CA ASP A 318 -34.99 16.36 -18.05
C ASP A 318 -34.04 15.28 -17.55
N PHE A 319 -34.37 14.71 -16.39
CA PHE A 319 -33.55 13.71 -15.70
C PHE A 319 -34.07 12.28 -15.91
N GLY A 320 -35.03 12.09 -16.83
CA GLY A 320 -35.72 10.84 -17.13
C GLY A 320 -37.15 10.75 -16.58
N GLY A 321 -37.55 11.71 -15.74
CA GLY A 321 -38.87 11.81 -15.12
C GLY A 321 -39.81 12.85 -15.75
N GLY A 322 -39.34 13.60 -16.75
CA GLY A 322 -39.97 14.85 -17.20
C GLY A 322 -39.17 16.07 -16.74
N SER A 323 -39.35 17.19 -17.44
CA SER A 323 -38.53 18.38 -17.26
C SER A 323 -38.71 19.06 -15.89
N LEU A 324 -37.60 19.39 -15.24
CA LEU A 324 -37.51 20.25 -14.07
C LEU A 324 -36.92 21.61 -14.48
N THR A 325 -37.29 22.68 -13.76
CA THR A 325 -36.88 24.05 -14.05
C THR A 325 -36.25 24.69 -12.81
N SER A 326 -35.10 25.35 -12.95
CA SER A 326 -34.47 26.10 -11.85
C SER A 326 -35.22 27.42 -11.60
N ALA A 327 -35.36 27.84 -10.34
CA ALA A 327 -36.23 28.97 -9.98
C ALA A 327 -35.52 30.33 -10.03
N SER A 328 -34.20 30.37 -9.83
CA SER A 328 -33.31 31.44 -10.32
C SER A 328 -31.85 31.09 -10.02
N GLY A 329 -31.04 30.91 -11.07
CA GLY A 329 -29.63 30.50 -10.96
C GLY A 329 -29.49 28.97 -11.00
N TYR A 330 -28.52 28.44 -10.27
CA TYR A 330 -28.32 27.00 -10.13
C TYR A 330 -29.11 26.50 -8.92
N ASP A 331 -29.80 25.37 -9.07
CA ASP A 331 -30.52 24.69 -8.00
C ASP A 331 -29.97 23.28 -7.79
N ALA A 332 -30.01 22.79 -6.56
CA ALA A 332 -29.55 21.45 -6.22
C ALA A 332 -30.47 20.39 -6.86
N ILE A 333 -29.87 19.35 -7.44
CA ILE A 333 -30.58 18.20 -8.01
C ILE A 333 -30.09 16.92 -7.36
N LEU A 334 -31.03 16.10 -6.89
CA LEU A 334 -30.81 14.70 -6.57
C LEU A 334 -31.43 13.85 -7.68
N VAL A 335 -30.62 13.12 -8.43
CA VAL A 335 -31.06 12.08 -9.36
C VAL A 335 -30.84 10.72 -8.71
N VAL A 336 -31.79 9.80 -8.85
CA VAL A 336 -31.66 8.42 -8.38
C VAL A 336 -31.98 7.45 -9.52
N LEU A 337 -31.09 6.47 -9.71
CA LEU A 337 -31.17 5.42 -10.74
C LEU A 337 -31.17 4.02 -10.11
N ASP A 338 -31.63 3.01 -10.85
CA ASP A 338 -31.38 1.60 -10.51
C ASP A 338 -29.99 1.13 -11.02
N SER A 339 -29.58 -0.08 -10.63
CA SER A 339 -28.28 -0.67 -11.03
C SER A 339 -28.14 -0.96 -12.54
N ALA A 340 -29.21 -0.83 -13.32
CA ALA A 340 -29.23 -0.89 -14.78
C ALA A 340 -29.32 0.50 -15.44
N GLY A 341 -29.23 1.58 -14.65
CA GLY A 341 -29.25 2.96 -15.10
C GLY A 341 -30.62 3.43 -15.56
N ASN A 342 -31.72 2.82 -15.09
CA ASN A 342 -33.07 3.33 -15.33
C ASN A 342 -33.42 4.41 -14.30
N TYR A 343 -34.21 5.38 -14.72
CA TYR A 343 -34.73 6.44 -13.84
C TYR A 343 -35.58 5.86 -12.69
N VAL A 344 -35.27 6.28 -11.46
CA VAL A 344 -36.09 6.02 -10.26
C VAL A 344 -36.73 7.32 -9.76
N ALA A 345 -35.93 8.39 -9.61
CA ALA A 345 -36.41 9.69 -9.15
C ALA A 345 -35.50 10.85 -9.59
N ALA A 346 -36.06 12.07 -9.66
CA ALA A 346 -35.29 13.31 -9.74
C ALA A 346 -35.99 14.41 -8.93
N ASN A 347 -35.29 14.95 -7.92
CA ASN A 347 -35.83 15.95 -6.99
C ASN A 347 -34.98 17.23 -7.03
N ARG A 348 -35.56 18.33 -7.53
CA ARG A 348 -34.98 19.68 -7.37
C ARG A 348 -35.17 20.17 -5.93
N TYR A 349 -34.12 20.73 -5.35
CA TYR A 349 -34.17 21.55 -4.14
C TYR A 349 -33.46 22.88 -4.39
N GLY A 350 -33.95 23.96 -3.78
CA GLY A 350 -33.34 25.28 -3.92
C GLY A 350 -34.36 26.42 -4.10
N GLY A 351 -33.87 27.65 -4.10
CA GLY A 351 -34.66 28.88 -4.04
C GLY A 351 -34.31 29.90 -5.11
N VAL A 352 -33.66 30.99 -4.68
CA VAL A 352 -33.16 32.06 -5.56
C VAL A 352 -31.71 32.28 -5.18
N GLY A 353 -30.77 31.92 -6.04
CA GLY A 353 -29.35 32.04 -5.74
C GLY A 353 -28.50 31.03 -6.50
N PHE A 354 -27.66 30.33 -5.75
CA PHE A 354 -26.90 29.18 -6.21
C PHE A 354 -27.00 28.16 -5.08
N ASP A 355 -27.61 27.03 -5.36
CA ASP A 355 -27.77 25.92 -4.43
C ASP A 355 -27.22 24.65 -5.09
N ARG A 356 -26.43 23.85 -4.36
CA ARG A 356 -25.94 22.55 -4.83
C ARG A 356 -25.87 21.52 -3.71
N PHE A 357 -26.02 20.26 -4.05
CA PHE A 357 -25.40 19.21 -3.24
C PHE A 357 -23.91 19.18 -3.56
N GLU A 358 -23.10 19.01 -2.52
CA GLU A 358 -21.65 18.84 -2.61
C GLU A 358 -21.33 17.34 -2.66
N ASP A 359 -21.96 16.58 -1.75
CA ASP A 359 -21.77 15.14 -1.61
C ASP A 359 -23.05 14.47 -1.07
N VAL A 360 -23.25 13.19 -1.41
CA VAL A 360 -24.35 12.33 -0.98
C VAL A 360 -23.82 10.96 -0.58
N ARG A 361 -24.37 10.35 0.49
CA ARG A 361 -24.03 8.97 0.91
C ARG A 361 -25.25 8.28 1.51
N TRP A 362 -25.37 6.96 1.32
CA TRP A 362 -26.42 6.15 1.94
C TRP A 362 -26.00 5.64 3.33
N ASP A 363 -26.94 5.44 4.26
CA ASP A 363 -26.72 4.52 5.38
C ASP A 363 -27.17 3.10 5.07
N ARG A 364 -26.62 2.14 5.83
CA ARG A 364 -26.98 0.71 5.80
C ARG A 364 -28.44 0.37 6.17
N PHE A 365 -29.31 1.36 6.29
CA PHE A 365 -30.76 1.21 6.43
C PHE A 365 -31.52 1.82 5.23
N GLY A 366 -30.81 2.19 4.15
CA GLY A 366 -31.34 2.77 2.93
C GLY A 366 -31.73 4.25 3.04
N ASN A 367 -31.32 4.97 4.08
CA ASN A 367 -31.57 6.42 4.16
C ASN A 367 -30.47 7.18 3.42
N LEU A 368 -30.85 8.14 2.58
CA LEU A 368 -29.88 9.02 1.92
C LEU A 368 -29.53 10.21 2.82
N PHE A 369 -28.24 10.51 2.95
CA PHE A 369 -27.71 11.74 3.50
C PHE A 369 -27.13 12.62 2.39
N ALA A 370 -27.14 13.92 2.61
CA ALA A 370 -26.50 14.87 1.72
C ALA A 370 -25.87 16.04 2.49
N ALA A 371 -24.71 16.49 2.00
CA ALA A 371 -24.15 17.80 2.28
C ALA A 371 -24.49 18.75 1.12
N ALA A 372 -24.86 19.99 1.46
CA ALA A 372 -25.21 21.02 0.49
C ALA A 372 -24.63 22.37 0.91
N SER A 373 -24.24 23.17 -0.08
CA SER A 373 -23.96 24.59 0.07
C SER A 373 -25.05 25.37 -0.67
N PHE A 374 -25.69 26.32 0.01
CA PHE A 374 -26.87 27.01 -0.51
C PHE A 374 -26.82 28.51 -0.21
N LEU A 375 -27.53 29.31 -1.01
CA LEU A 375 -27.53 30.77 -0.92
C LEU A 375 -28.96 31.33 -0.74
N ASN A 376 -29.09 32.36 0.11
CA ASN A 376 -30.36 32.95 0.55
C ASN A 376 -31.28 31.97 1.30
N SER A 377 -31.94 31.01 0.63
CA SER A 377 -32.81 30.05 1.31
C SER A 377 -33.18 28.80 0.50
N ILE A 378 -33.16 27.64 1.15
CA ILE A 378 -33.51 26.32 0.58
C ILE A 378 -34.53 25.58 1.46
N SER A 379 -35.46 24.84 0.83
CA SER A 379 -36.28 23.84 1.51
C SER A 379 -36.08 22.47 0.87
N PHE A 380 -35.83 21.48 1.72
CA PHE A 380 -35.73 20.07 1.34
C PHE A 380 -37.06 19.31 1.50
N GLY A 381 -38.18 20.04 1.70
CA GLY A 381 -39.50 19.50 2.05
C GLY A 381 -39.90 19.76 3.51
N GLY A 382 -38.93 20.08 4.38
CA GLY A 382 -39.14 20.59 5.72
C GLY A 382 -39.23 22.11 5.80
N ALA A 383 -38.98 22.66 6.99
CA ALA A 383 -38.86 24.10 7.19
C ALA A 383 -37.76 24.70 6.30
N ASN A 384 -37.99 25.91 5.79
CA ASN A 384 -37.04 26.63 4.93
C ASN A 384 -35.80 27.02 5.75
N LEU A 385 -34.62 26.55 5.33
CA LEU A 385 -33.34 27.02 5.84
C LEU A 385 -33.00 28.35 5.16
N VAL A 386 -32.35 29.26 5.88
CA VAL A 386 -32.03 30.62 5.41
C VAL A 386 -30.59 30.91 5.77
N THR A 387 -29.83 31.54 4.87
CA THR A 387 -28.44 31.91 5.14
C THR A 387 -28.35 33.07 6.13
N ALA A 388 -27.23 33.17 6.85
CA ALA A 388 -26.92 34.32 7.72
C ALA A 388 -25.94 35.30 7.07
N GLY A 389 -25.32 34.92 5.94
CA GLY A 389 -24.48 35.79 5.12
C GLY A 389 -24.44 35.33 3.67
N ASN A 390 -23.28 34.82 3.25
CA ASN A 390 -23.05 34.27 1.91
C ASN A 390 -23.62 32.83 1.86
N PHE A 391 -22.93 31.89 1.22
CA PHE A 391 -23.27 30.47 1.35
C PHE A 391 -23.18 30.01 2.81
N ASP A 392 -24.15 29.18 3.21
CA ASP A 392 -24.10 28.37 4.44
C ASP A 392 -24.20 26.88 4.09
N VAL A 393 -23.76 26.04 5.01
CA VAL A 393 -23.84 24.58 4.93
C VAL A 393 -25.22 24.09 5.36
N ALA A 394 -25.78 23.15 4.62
CA ALA A 394 -26.90 22.34 5.05
C ALA A 394 -26.54 20.84 5.07
N ALA A 395 -26.84 20.18 6.19
CA ALA A 395 -26.85 18.71 6.28
C ALA A 395 -28.30 18.22 6.20
N VAL A 396 -28.56 17.18 5.41
CA VAL A 396 -29.92 16.67 5.15
C VAL A 396 -29.96 15.15 5.31
N LYS A 397 -31.08 14.63 5.82
CA LYS A 397 -31.42 13.20 5.78
C LYS A 397 -32.79 12.98 5.12
N PHE A 398 -32.84 12.08 4.15
CA PHE A 398 -34.03 11.54 3.52
C PHE A 398 -34.23 10.07 3.91
N SER A 399 -35.46 9.61 3.88
CA SER A 399 -35.83 8.19 4.04
C SER A 399 -35.54 7.38 2.77
N PRO A 400 -35.63 6.02 2.80
CA PRO A 400 -35.51 5.19 1.59
C PRO A 400 -36.58 5.47 0.51
N ALA A 401 -37.65 6.19 0.86
CA ALA A 401 -38.65 6.68 -0.09
C ALA A 401 -38.35 8.11 -0.61
N LEU A 402 -37.12 8.61 -0.39
CA LEU A 402 -36.64 9.97 -0.69
C LEU A 402 -37.46 11.11 -0.03
N VAL A 403 -38.33 10.78 0.93
CA VAL A 403 -39.06 11.76 1.74
C VAL A 403 -38.13 12.30 2.82
N HIS A 404 -38.07 13.63 2.96
CA HIS A 404 -37.34 14.35 4.00
C HIS A 404 -37.64 13.84 5.41
N LEU A 405 -36.58 13.68 6.23
CA LEU A 405 -36.67 13.34 7.64
C LEU A 405 -36.20 14.50 8.53
N TRP A 406 -35.04 15.07 8.23
CA TRP A 406 -34.54 16.29 8.85
C TRP A 406 -33.55 17.04 7.96
N SER A 407 -33.38 18.33 8.22
CA SER A 407 -32.32 19.16 7.63
C SER A 407 -31.88 20.23 8.63
N ALA A 408 -30.58 20.50 8.73
CA ALA A 408 -29.99 21.44 9.67
C ALA A 408 -28.98 22.36 8.97
N ARG A 409 -28.86 23.61 9.43
CA ARG A 409 -28.04 24.68 8.82
C ARG A 409 -26.89 25.10 9.71
N PHE A 410 -25.68 25.20 9.16
CA PHE A 410 -24.45 25.55 9.87
C PHE A 410 -23.65 26.58 9.07
N GLY A 411 -22.85 27.42 9.75
CA GLY A 411 -22.19 28.58 9.14
C GLY A 411 -22.51 29.89 9.88
N GLY A 412 -22.25 31.04 9.27
CA GLY A 412 -22.32 32.36 9.87
C GLY A 412 -22.57 33.48 8.84
N THR A 413 -21.86 34.60 8.97
CA THR A 413 -21.95 35.71 8.00
C THR A 413 -20.91 35.62 6.88
N GLY A 414 -20.01 34.63 6.94
CA GLY A 414 -18.97 34.40 5.95
C GLY A 414 -19.47 33.66 4.72
N LEU A 415 -18.52 33.18 3.92
CA LEU A 415 -18.65 32.05 3.01
C LEU A 415 -18.35 30.76 3.81
N ASP A 416 -19.35 29.89 3.94
CA ASP A 416 -19.22 28.60 4.62
C ASP A 416 -19.79 27.49 3.72
N THR A 417 -18.93 26.59 3.23
CA THR A 417 -19.27 25.58 2.21
C THR A 417 -18.84 24.19 2.64
N ALA A 418 -19.67 23.18 2.39
CA ALA A 418 -19.26 21.79 2.56
C ALA A 418 -18.46 21.30 1.34
N SER A 419 -17.74 20.19 1.53
CA SER A 419 -16.97 19.52 0.48
C SER A 419 -17.19 18.00 0.46
N GLY A 420 -17.52 17.38 1.60
CA GLY A 420 -17.72 15.93 1.67
C GLY A 420 -18.56 15.49 2.86
N ILE A 421 -19.19 14.32 2.77
CA ILE A 421 -19.97 13.68 3.82
C ILE A 421 -19.66 12.19 3.91
N ALA A 422 -19.40 11.70 5.11
CA ALA A 422 -19.30 10.28 5.43
C ALA A 422 -20.44 9.88 6.38
N VAL A 423 -20.82 8.60 6.44
CA VAL A 423 -21.90 8.13 7.32
C VAL A 423 -21.48 6.88 8.07
N ASP A 424 -21.34 6.98 9.40
CA ASP A 424 -20.87 5.85 10.20
C ASP A 424 -21.94 4.75 10.36
N TYR A 425 -21.50 3.57 10.80
CA TYR A 425 -22.33 2.35 10.88
C TYR A 425 -23.64 2.49 11.69
N ASP A 426 -23.77 3.50 12.56
CA ASP A 426 -25.01 3.78 13.29
C ASP A 426 -25.98 4.71 12.51
N GLY A 427 -25.62 5.16 11.31
CA GLY A 427 -26.34 6.17 10.54
C GLY A 427 -26.08 7.59 11.05
N ARG A 428 -24.84 7.92 11.43
CA ARG A 428 -24.43 9.25 11.91
C ARG A 428 -23.51 9.92 10.88
N PRO A 429 -23.90 11.07 10.28
CA PRO A 429 -23.08 11.70 9.27
C PRO A 429 -21.95 12.53 9.90
N VAL A 430 -20.81 12.56 9.20
CA VAL A 430 -19.68 13.48 9.43
C VAL A 430 -19.53 14.31 8.17
N LEU A 431 -19.57 15.64 8.31
CA LEU A 431 -19.35 16.57 7.21
C LEU A 431 -18.00 17.26 7.38
N VAL A 432 -17.32 17.49 6.25
CA VAL A 432 -16.16 18.37 6.13
C VAL A 432 -16.48 19.54 5.20
N GLY A 433 -15.78 20.65 5.41
CA GLY A 433 -15.74 21.76 4.46
C GLY A 433 -14.88 22.91 4.95
N THR A 434 -15.06 24.08 4.34
CA THR A 434 -14.31 25.31 4.66
C THR A 434 -15.28 26.39 5.16
N PHE A 435 -14.87 27.15 6.18
CA PHE A 435 -15.67 28.25 6.76
C PHE A 435 -14.84 29.51 6.94
N THR A 436 -15.47 30.69 6.97
CA THR A 436 -14.77 31.99 7.03
C THR A 436 -15.36 32.94 8.07
N GLY A 437 -14.49 33.71 8.75
CA GLY A 437 -14.92 34.58 9.84
C GLY A 437 -15.40 33.77 11.05
N THR A 438 -16.65 33.95 11.51
CA THR A 438 -17.20 33.20 12.65
C THR A 438 -18.48 32.47 12.25
N ALA A 439 -18.42 31.14 12.31
CA ALA A 439 -19.50 30.21 11.98
C ALA A 439 -20.05 29.51 13.22
N THR A 440 -21.33 29.15 13.20
CA THR A 440 -22.01 28.44 14.29
C THR A 440 -22.46 27.05 13.86
N PHE A 441 -22.01 26.06 14.63
CA PHE A 441 -22.25 24.64 14.48
C PHE A 441 -23.06 24.12 15.68
N GLY A 442 -24.37 24.31 15.63
CA GLY A 442 -25.28 24.00 16.73
C GLY A 442 -25.08 24.96 17.91
N ALA A 443 -24.46 24.48 18.99
CA ALA A 443 -24.10 25.30 20.15
C ALA A 443 -22.63 25.76 20.15
N THR A 444 -21.80 25.24 19.24
CA THR A 444 -20.38 25.58 19.12
C THR A 444 -20.21 26.73 18.13
N ALA A 445 -19.55 27.81 18.55
CA ALA A 445 -19.05 28.82 17.62
C ALA A 445 -17.58 28.52 17.30
N LEU A 446 -17.22 28.56 16.02
CA LEU A 446 -15.86 28.44 15.52
C LEU A 446 -15.47 29.74 14.81
N THR A 447 -14.22 30.16 14.93
CA THR A 447 -13.69 31.36 14.28
C THR A 447 -12.47 30.97 13.46
N SER A 448 -12.54 31.24 12.17
CA SER A 448 -11.46 31.09 11.20
C SER A 448 -10.37 32.13 11.49
N LEU A 449 -9.11 31.71 11.42
CA LEU A 449 -7.94 32.51 11.76
C LEU A 449 -7.30 33.17 10.52
N GLY A 450 -7.63 32.70 9.32
CA GLY A 450 -7.00 33.09 8.06
C GLY A 450 -7.97 33.58 6.99
N LEU A 451 -7.78 33.11 5.76
CA LEU A 451 -8.65 33.36 4.61
C LEU A 451 -9.83 32.38 4.53
N GLY A 452 -9.75 31.28 5.26
CA GLY A 452 -10.74 30.21 5.41
C GLY A 452 -10.09 29.05 6.14
N ASP A 453 -10.85 28.38 7.00
CA ASP A 453 -10.37 27.31 7.86
C ASP A 453 -11.27 26.07 7.69
N VAL A 454 -10.73 24.88 7.97
CA VAL A 454 -11.44 23.60 7.86
C VAL A 454 -12.44 23.45 9.00
N PHE A 455 -13.67 23.00 8.73
CA PHE A 455 -14.55 22.45 9.76
C PHE A 455 -14.71 20.93 9.64
N VAL A 456 -14.88 20.25 10.79
CA VAL A 456 -15.31 18.85 10.85
C VAL A 456 -16.48 18.74 11.82
N LEU A 457 -17.60 18.22 11.32
CA LEU A 457 -18.92 18.26 11.98
C LEU A 457 -19.55 16.87 12.02
N LYS A 458 -19.61 16.23 13.20
CA LYS A 458 -20.32 14.95 13.40
C LYS A 458 -21.70 15.19 13.98
N LEU A 459 -22.75 14.68 13.32
CA LEU A 459 -24.15 14.81 13.75
C LEU A 459 -24.71 13.46 14.22
N PHE A 460 -25.83 13.49 14.95
CA PHE A 460 -26.51 12.28 15.42
C PHE A 460 -28.02 12.49 15.62
N GLY A 461 -28.73 11.37 15.86
CA GLY A 461 -30.14 11.37 16.24
C GLY A 461 -31.11 11.67 15.10
N THR A 462 -32.38 11.84 15.45
CA THR A 462 -33.49 12.00 14.49
C THR A 462 -33.70 13.44 14.01
N ASN A 463 -32.79 14.36 14.34
CA ASN A 463 -32.93 15.80 14.10
C ASN A 463 -31.61 16.51 13.73
N GLY A 464 -30.55 15.77 13.39
CA GLY A 464 -29.24 16.36 13.06
C GLY A 464 -28.58 17.09 14.23
N ALA A 465 -28.71 16.57 15.45
CA ALA A 465 -28.06 17.16 16.62
C ALA A 465 -26.53 17.06 16.51
N VAL A 466 -25.80 18.10 16.93
CA VAL A 466 -24.33 18.11 16.85
C VAL A 466 -23.72 17.23 17.95
N SER A 467 -22.95 16.21 17.54
CA SER A 467 -22.16 15.36 18.43
C SER A 467 -20.82 16.03 18.77
N PHE A 468 -20.13 16.53 17.75
CA PHE A 468 -19.01 17.47 17.90
C PHE A 468 -18.93 18.38 16.67
N ALA A 469 -18.32 19.54 16.85
CA ALA A 469 -17.85 20.40 15.78
C ALA A 469 -16.44 20.89 16.13
N LYS A 470 -15.52 20.83 15.16
CA LYS A 470 -14.15 21.32 15.29
C LYS A 470 -13.78 22.20 14.11
N GLY A 471 -12.88 23.14 14.35
CA GLY A 471 -12.23 23.95 13.33
C GLY A 471 -10.72 23.71 13.38
N PHE A 472 -10.08 23.64 12.23
CA PHE A 472 -8.63 23.53 12.08
C PHE A 472 -8.15 24.53 11.02
N GLY A 473 -7.17 25.34 11.36
CA GLY A 473 -6.61 26.34 10.46
C GLY A 473 -5.62 27.25 11.17
N GLY A 474 -5.07 28.20 10.41
CA GLY A 474 -4.10 29.17 10.86
C GLY A 474 -4.24 30.49 10.13
N LEU A 475 -3.13 31.20 9.89
CA LEU A 475 -3.14 32.44 9.10
C LEU A 475 -3.22 32.19 7.58
N GLY A 476 -3.55 30.96 7.18
CA GLY A 476 -3.46 30.42 5.83
C GLY A 476 -4.79 30.48 5.07
N ALA A 477 -4.99 29.47 4.21
CA ALA A 477 -6.25 29.15 3.59
C ALA A 477 -6.35 27.62 3.62
N ASP A 478 -7.05 27.11 4.63
CA ASP A 478 -6.96 25.72 5.05
C ASP A 478 -8.27 25.02 4.68
N LEU A 479 -8.17 24.03 3.80
CA LEU A 479 -9.27 23.47 3.02
C LEU A 479 -9.46 22.00 3.40
N GLY A 480 -10.70 21.59 3.65
CA GLY A 480 -11.06 20.18 3.76
C GLY A 480 -11.82 19.75 2.52
N TRP A 481 -11.36 18.70 1.86
CA TRP A 481 -11.92 18.20 0.60
C TRP A 481 -12.83 17.00 0.83
N ALA A 482 -12.29 15.89 1.36
CA ALA A 482 -13.07 14.67 1.63
C ALA A 482 -12.93 14.19 3.08
N VAL A 483 -13.87 13.32 3.47
CA VAL A 483 -13.91 12.65 4.78
C VAL A 483 -14.44 11.24 4.62
N ASP A 484 -13.90 10.28 5.38
CA ASP A 484 -14.49 8.95 5.54
C ASP A 484 -14.39 8.43 6.99
N VAL A 485 -15.11 7.34 7.33
CA VAL A 485 -15.30 6.83 8.69
C VAL A 485 -15.24 5.31 8.81
N ASP A 486 -14.40 4.80 9.73
CA ASP A 486 -14.26 3.36 9.96
C ASP A 486 -15.37 2.77 10.85
N LEU A 487 -15.37 1.44 11.01
CA LEU A 487 -16.30 0.72 11.89
C LEU A 487 -16.11 1.05 13.39
N ALA A 488 -14.94 1.53 13.80
CA ALA A 488 -14.70 2.09 15.14
C ALA A 488 -15.25 3.53 15.29
N ARG A 489 -15.75 4.12 14.19
CA ARG A 489 -16.27 5.49 14.04
C ARG A 489 -15.21 6.57 14.21
N ASN A 490 -13.93 6.23 14.03
CA ASN A 490 -12.93 7.25 13.74
C ASN A 490 -13.27 7.90 12.40
N ASN A 491 -12.70 9.08 12.15
CA ASN A 491 -13.02 9.91 11.01
C ASN A 491 -11.69 10.42 10.45
N TYR A 492 -11.48 10.22 9.15
CA TYR A 492 -10.27 10.54 8.42
C TYR A 492 -10.59 11.67 7.47
N ILE A 493 -9.87 12.78 7.56
CA ILE A 493 -10.15 13.99 6.79
C ILE A 493 -8.92 14.34 5.97
N VAL A 494 -9.13 14.64 4.70
CA VAL A 494 -8.10 15.05 3.76
C VAL A 494 -8.33 16.45 3.22
N GLY A 495 -7.25 17.09 2.79
CA GLY A 495 -7.33 18.40 2.18
C GLY A 495 -5.97 19.01 1.86
N GLY A 496 -5.94 20.34 1.84
CA GLY A 496 -4.71 21.13 1.74
C GLY A 496 -4.69 22.28 2.76
N PHE A 497 -3.52 22.63 3.29
CA PHE A 497 -3.34 23.71 4.27
C PHE A 497 -2.22 24.68 3.87
N LYS A 498 -2.14 25.86 4.49
CA LYS A 498 -1.06 26.83 4.26
C LYS A 498 -0.40 27.27 5.55
N ARG A 499 0.88 27.63 5.43
CA ARG A 499 1.70 28.27 6.49
C ARG A 499 1.89 27.39 7.73
N THR A 500 0.89 27.30 8.62
CA THR A 500 0.98 26.59 9.89
C THR A 500 -0.41 26.34 10.47
N VAL A 501 -0.73 25.08 10.80
CA VAL A 501 -2.02 24.64 11.36
C VAL A 501 -1.79 23.71 12.55
N ASP A 502 -2.65 23.77 13.57
CA ASP A 502 -2.67 22.78 14.67
C ASP A 502 -3.93 21.93 14.56
N PHE A 503 -3.76 20.65 14.21
CA PHE A 503 -4.83 19.66 14.08
C PHE A 503 -5.28 19.06 15.44
N GLY A 504 -4.72 19.55 16.55
CA GLY A 504 -4.92 19.06 17.92
C GLY A 504 -3.77 18.21 18.47
N GLY A 505 -2.70 18.02 17.68
CA GLY A 505 -1.45 17.37 18.09
C GLY A 505 -0.31 18.37 18.37
N GLY A 506 -0.50 19.65 18.07
CA GLY A 506 0.54 20.67 18.00
C GLY A 506 0.67 21.26 16.59
N PRO A 507 1.39 22.39 16.42
CA PRO A 507 1.50 23.09 15.16
C PRO A 507 2.38 22.34 14.15
N VAL A 508 1.82 22.05 12.98
CA VAL A 508 2.51 21.55 11.79
C VAL A 508 2.70 22.71 10.81
N VAL A 509 3.84 22.77 10.13
CA VAL A 509 4.25 23.88 9.25
C VAL A 509 4.30 23.39 7.81
N ALA A 510 3.79 24.20 6.89
CA ALA A 510 3.87 23.95 5.44
C ALA A 510 5.34 23.96 4.98
N VAL A 511 5.70 22.99 4.16
CA VAL A 511 7.02 22.80 3.55
C VAL A 511 7.24 23.86 2.46
N GLY A 512 8.51 24.15 2.14
CA GLY A 512 8.87 25.03 1.03
C GLY A 512 8.33 26.46 1.12
N VAL A 513 7.23 26.75 0.43
CA VAL A 513 6.75 28.11 0.13
C VAL A 513 5.43 28.40 0.85
N ALA A 514 5.48 29.07 1.99
CA ALA A 514 4.37 29.23 2.95
C ALA A 514 2.97 29.66 2.41
N ASP A 515 2.85 30.30 1.24
CA ASP A 515 1.56 30.70 0.65
C ASP A 515 1.06 29.73 -0.45
N LYS A 516 1.75 28.60 -0.65
CA LYS A 516 1.28 27.41 -1.37
C LYS A 516 0.40 26.52 -0.48
N LEU A 517 -0.20 25.49 -1.06
CA LEU A 517 -0.97 24.47 -0.34
C LEU A 517 -0.07 23.24 -0.15
N ASP A 518 -0.10 22.67 1.05
CA ASP A 518 0.48 21.38 1.38
C ASP A 518 -0.66 20.40 1.65
N ALA A 519 -0.51 19.14 1.25
CA ALA A 519 -1.49 18.09 1.47
C ALA A 519 -1.50 17.60 2.93
N TYR A 520 -2.67 17.22 3.46
CA TYR A 520 -2.77 16.60 4.78
C TYR A 520 -3.77 15.45 4.85
N VAL A 521 -3.52 14.51 5.76
CA VAL A 521 -4.44 13.46 6.20
C VAL A 521 -4.48 13.50 7.74
N VAL A 522 -5.63 13.82 8.33
CA VAL A 522 -5.80 13.87 9.80
C VAL A 522 -6.82 12.82 10.27
N SER A 523 -6.47 12.07 11.31
CA SER A 523 -7.40 11.15 11.97
C SER A 523 -7.89 11.68 13.31
N LEU A 524 -9.21 11.68 13.45
CA LEU A 524 -9.92 12.00 14.68
C LEU A 524 -10.70 10.78 15.16
N ASN A 525 -10.73 10.52 16.47
CA ASN A 525 -11.54 9.43 17.00
C ASN A 525 -13.06 9.75 16.99
N SER A 526 -13.89 8.79 17.39
CA SER A 526 -15.36 8.93 17.39
C SER A 526 -15.94 10.06 18.27
N ALA A 527 -15.15 10.64 19.17
CA ALA A 527 -15.48 11.82 19.96
C ALA A 527 -14.85 13.12 19.42
N GLY A 528 -14.17 13.06 18.26
CA GLY A 528 -13.47 14.18 17.63
C GLY A 528 -12.12 14.50 18.27
N ALA A 529 -11.57 13.66 19.15
CA ALA A 529 -10.22 13.86 19.69
C ALA A 529 -9.16 13.47 18.65
N PHE A 530 -8.05 14.21 18.60
CA PHE A 530 -6.93 13.95 17.71
C PHE A 530 -6.32 12.56 17.95
N ARG A 531 -5.90 11.88 16.88
CA ARG A 531 -5.12 10.63 16.93
C ARG A 531 -3.73 10.84 16.34
N TRP A 532 -3.67 11.21 15.07
CA TRP A 532 -2.47 11.45 14.28
C TRP A 532 -2.79 12.40 13.12
N VAL A 533 -1.75 12.99 12.51
CA VAL A 533 -1.83 13.72 11.23
C VAL A 533 -0.56 13.42 10.42
N ARG A 534 -0.71 13.20 9.11
CA ARG A 534 0.38 13.28 8.12
C ARG A 534 0.19 14.53 7.26
N THR A 535 1.32 15.08 6.81
CA THR A 535 1.38 16.26 5.93
C THR A 535 2.55 16.11 4.98
N THR A 536 2.37 16.49 3.72
CA THR A 536 3.47 16.58 2.73
C THR A 536 3.21 17.73 1.76
N GLY A 537 4.27 18.28 1.19
CA GLY A 537 4.20 19.41 0.26
C GLY A 537 5.59 19.79 -0.24
N GLY A 538 5.64 20.40 -1.42
CA GLY A 538 6.87 20.75 -2.13
C GLY A 538 7.11 22.25 -2.18
N THR A 539 7.10 22.81 -3.39
CA THR A 539 7.24 24.25 -3.64
C THR A 539 6.17 24.84 -4.56
N ASP A 540 5.21 24.01 -4.99
CA ASP A 540 4.00 24.43 -5.70
C ASP A 540 2.74 23.98 -4.91
N HIS A 541 1.57 23.79 -5.53
CA HIS A 541 0.34 23.41 -4.83
C HIS A 541 0.12 21.91 -4.78
N ASP A 542 0.02 21.39 -3.55
CA ASP A 542 -0.23 19.99 -3.26
C ASP A 542 -1.47 19.84 -2.36
N SER A 543 -2.35 18.88 -2.63
CA SER A 543 -3.52 18.60 -1.77
C SER A 543 -4.14 17.22 -2.01
N PHE A 544 -4.56 16.54 -0.94
CA PHE A 544 -5.36 15.31 -1.03
C PHE A 544 -6.84 15.63 -1.23
N THR A 545 -7.38 15.19 -2.37
CA THR A 545 -8.76 15.42 -2.85
C THR A 545 -9.73 14.40 -2.27
N GLY A 546 -9.36 13.12 -2.25
CA GLY A 546 -10.22 12.00 -1.86
C GLY A 546 -9.64 11.12 -0.75
N VAL A 547 -10.53 10.45 0.01
CA VAL A 547 -10.18 9.42 1.00
C VAL A 547 -11.27 8.37 1.08
N ALA A 548 -10.87 7.10 1.16
CA ALA A 548 -11.75 5.96 1.41
C ALA A 548 -11.10 5.01 2.44
N VAL A 549 -11.87 4.44 3.36
CA VAL A 549 -11.40 3.42 4.30
C VAL A 549 -11.98 2.05 3.98
N ASP A 550 -11.14 1.02 3.90
CA ASP A 550 -11.64 -0.36 3.85
C ASP A 550 -12.26 -0.73 5.19
N THR A 551 -13.53 -1.11 5.19
CA THR A 551 -14.23 -1.55 6.39
C THR A 551 -13.76 -2.90 6.96
N VAL A 552 -12.90 -3.64 6.26
CA VAL A 552 -12.37 -4.96 6.67
C VAL A 552 -10.98 -4.85 7.31
N SER A 553 -9.96 -4.41 6.58
CA SER A 553 -8.61 -4.14 7.11
C SER A 553 -8.57 -2.94 8.06
N SER A 554 -9.46 -1.96 7.84
CA SER A 554 -9.39 -0.60 8.37
C SER A 554 -8.29 0.27 7.74
N ASP A 555 -7.61 -0.14 6.67
CA ASP A 555 -6.60 0.69 6.00
C ASP A 555 -7.23 1.76 5.09
N LEU A 556 -6.57 2.91 4.98
CA LEU A 556 -7.00 4.03 4.15
C LEU A 556 -6.42 3.91 2.74
N ALA A 557 -7.15 4.40 1.75
CA ALA A 557 -6.61 4.91 0.50
C ALA A 557 -6.86 6.42 0.44
N VAL A 558 -5.85 7.20 0.06
CA VAL A 558 -5.96 8.65 -0.16
C VAL A 558 -5.53 8.99 -1.57
N ALA A 559 -6.24 9.91 -2.22
CA ALA A 559 -5.91 10.43 -3.54
C ALA A 559 -5.70 11.94 -3.49
N GLY A 560 -4.84 12.47 -4.36
CA GLY A 560 -4.50 13.88 -4.40
C GLY A 560 -3.74 14.30 -5.63
N ASN A 561 -3.45 15.60 -5.68
CA ASN A 561 -2.73 16.26 -6.75
C ASN A 561 -1.51 16.97 -6.17
N PHE A 562 -0.37 16.93 -6.87
CA PHE A 562 0.89 17.54 -6.42
C PHE A 562 1.72 18.05 -7.60
N LYS A 563 2.77 18.85 -7.33
CA LYS A 563 3.66 19.35 -8.38
C LYS A 563 5.12 19.54 -7.93
N LEU A 564 6.03 19.21 -8.83
CA LEU A 564 7.48 19.08 -8.62
C LEU A 564 7.83 17.88 -7.72
N THR A 565 7.61 17.96 -6.42
CA THR A 565 8.11 16.94 -5.46
C THR A 565 7.30 16.91 -4.17
N LEU A 566 6.87 15.72 -3.74
CA LEU A 566 6.38 15.44 -2.39
C LEU A 566 7.50 14.74 -1.59
N PRO A 567 8.25 15.47 -0.75
CA PRO A 567 9.29 14.88 0.07
C PRO A 567 8.70 14.18 1.32
N GLY A 568 9.32 13.06 1.70
CA GLY A 568 9.06 12.36 2.96
C GLY A 568 7.60 11.99 3.22
N PHE A 569 6.82 11.73 2.17
CA PHE A 569 5.46 11.19 2.30
C PHE A 569 5.46 9.66 2.33
N ASP A 570 6.29 9.06 1.48
CA ASP A 570 6.66 7.66 1.57
C ASP A 570 7.54 7.43 2.82
N ASP A 571 7.24 6.37 3.57
CA ASP A 571 7.99 5.99 4.78
C ASP A 571 9.32 5.29 4.45
N SER A 572 9.57 4.92 3.19
CA SER A 572 10.91 4.56 2.67
C SER A 572 11.91 5.72 2.76
N GLY A 573 11.42 6.97 2.77
CA GLY A 573 12.24 8.16 2.61
C GLY A 573 12.44 8.62 1.16
N ALA A 574 11.84 7.95 0.17
CA ALA A 574 11.85 8.39 -1.22
C ALA A 574 11.02 9.68 -1.44
N ASP A 575 11.55 10.57 -2.29
CA ASP A 575 10.86 11.77 -2.76
C ASP A 575 10.00 11.42 -4.00
N VAL A 576 8.69 11.66 -3.96
CA VAL A 576 7.80 11.40 -5.11
C VAL A 576 7.84 12.62 -6.06
N VAL A 577 8.30 12.43 -7.30
CA VAL A 577 8.59 13.52 -8.26
C VAL A 577 7.62 13.51 -9.43
N SER A 578 7.00 14.66 -9.75
CA SER A 578 6.03 14.79 -10.85
C SER A 578 6.71 14.71 -12.23
N ALA A 579 6.07 14.07 -13.22
CA ALA A 579 6.62 13.89 -14.56
C ALA A 579 6.66 15.18 -15.41
N GLY A 580 5.97 16.25 -15.01
CA GLY A 580 6.29 17.61 -15.49
C GLY A 580 5.31 18.70 -15.07
N GLY A 581 4.00 18.44 -15.11
CA GLY A 581 3.00 19.38 -14.67
C GLY A 581 2.56 19.14 -13.24
N ILE A 582 1.26 19.28 -12.99
CA ILE A 582 0.58 18.66 -11.85
C ILE A 582 0.49 17.16 -12.17
N ASP A 583 0.77 16.31 -11.19
CA ASP A 583 0.54 14.86 -11.26
C ASP A 583 -0.47 14.45 -10.18
N GLY A 584 -1.19 13.36 -10.42
CA GLY A 584 -1.93 12.65 -9.39
C GLY A 584 -1.01 11.79 -8.51
N VAL A 585 -1.36 11.66 -7.24
CA VAL A 585 -0.73 10.75 -6.27
C VAL A 585 -1.81 9.96 -5.53
N VAL A 586 -1.53 8.70 -5.23
CA VAL A 586 -2.33 7.88 -4.32
C VAL A 586 -1.42 7.18 -3.33
N ALA A 587 -1.91 7.01 -2.11
CA ALA A 587 -1.22 6.22 -1.10
C ALA A 587 -2.18 5.34 -0.32
N THR A 588 -1.68 4.18 0.11
CA THR A 588 -2.31 3.42 1.19
C THR A 588 -1.71 3.83 2.53
N ILE A 589 -2.52 3.91 3.59
CA ILE A 589 -2.11 4.39 4.91
C ILE A 589 -2.72 3.53 6.02
N ASP A 590 -1.88 2.99 6.90
CA ASP A 590 -2.29 2.28 8.12
C ASP A 590 -3.11 3.24 9.00
N SER A 591 -4.39 2.95 9.21
CA SER A 591 -5.25 3.91 9.90
C SER A 591 -5.03 3.97 11.40
N ALA A 592 -4.31 3.01 11.99
CA ALA A 592 -4.05 2.91 13.43
C ALA A 592 -2.99 3.92 13.88
N THR A 593 -1.85 3.90 13.18
CA THR A 593 -0.62 4.69 13.35
C THR A 593 -0.61 5.95 12.50
N GLY A 594 -1.21 5.88 11.31
CA GLY A 594 -1.10 6.88 10.25
C GLY A 594 0.11 6.66 9.33
N ASN A 595 0.81 5.52 9.37
CA ASN A 595 1.98 5.26 8.52
C ASN A 595 1.61 4.98 7.07
N THR A 596 2.47 5.40 6.15
CA THR A 596 2.31 5.19 4.71
C THR A 596 2.70 3.75 4.38
N GLN A 597 1.80 3.01 3.73
CA GLN A 597 1.97 1.60 3.37
C GLN A 597 2.43 1.43 1.91
N SER A 598 2.01 2.32 1.01
CA SER A 598 2.52 2.43 -0.36
C SER A 598 2.22 3.83 -0.90
N VAL A 599 2.99 4.31 -1.89
CA VAL A 599 2.71 5.55 -2.64
C VAL A 599 2.92 5.32 -4.12
N GLU A 600 1.97 5.75 -4.93
CA GLU A 600 1.99 5.65 -6.39
C GLU A 600 1.70 6.99 -7.07
N ARG A 601 2.29 7.19 -8.26
CA ARG A 601 2.24 8.46 -9.01
C ARG A 601 1.65 8.26 -10.40
N TYR A 602 0.60 9.03 -10.70
CA TYR A 602 -0.09 8.99 -11.99
C TYR A 602 -0.02 10.35 -12.68
N GLY A 603 0.79 10.46 -13.73
CA GLY A 603 0.94 11.72 -14.46
C GLY A 603 2.01 11.67 -15.55
N THR A 604 2.03 12.72 -16.35
CA THR A 604 2.80 12.84 -17.60
C THR A 604 3.59 14.15 -17.63
N ALA A 605 4.03 14.59 -18.81
CA ALA A 605 4.61 15.93 -18.96
C ALA A 605 3.55 17.07 -19.03
N GLY A 606 2.26 16.73 -19.02
CA GLY A 606 1.14 17.68 -18.92
C GLY A 606 0.69 17.92 -17.48
N ASP A 607 -0.46 18.55 -17.28
CA ASP A 607 -1.13 18.63 -15.97
C ASP A 607 -2.20 17.52 -15.92
N ASP A 608 -2.01 16.54 -15.03
CA ASP A 608 -2.79 15.33 -14.83
C ASP A 608 -3.24 15.27 -13.35
N TYR A 609 -4.43 14.71 -13.07
CA TYR A 609 -5.10 14.83 -11.76
C TYR A 609 -5.72 13.52 -11.29
N ALA A 610 -5.70 13.25 -9.98
CA ALA A 610 -6.49 12.25 -9.28
C ALA A 610 -7.49 12.96 -8.34
N GLU A 611 -8.79 12.71 -8.55
CA GLU A 611 -9.87 13.58 -8.04
C GLU A 611 -10.78 12.90 -7.03
N SER A 612 -11.03 11.59 -7.17
CA SER A 612 -11.75 10.79 -6.16
C SER A 612 -11.21 9.36 -6.09
N VAL A 613 -11.42 8.72 -4.94
CA VAL A 613 -11.02 7.35 -4.63
C VAL A 613 -12.14 6.63 -3.89
N ALA A 614 -12.39 5.38 -4.27
CA ALA A 614 -13.21 4.42 -3.54
C ALA A 614 -12.39 3.17 -3.17
N ARG A 615 -12.94 2.32 -2.31
CA ARG A 615 -12.26 1.11 -1.82
C ARG A 615 -13.24 -0.02 -1.53
N ASP A 616 -12.95 -1.24 -1.98
CA ASP A 616 -13.69 -2.47 -1.64
C ASP A 616 -12.73 -3.57 -1.14
N GLY A 617 -12.53 -3.63 0.18
CA GLY A 617 -11.54 -4.54 0.76
C GLY A 617 -10.12 -4.10 0.41
N ALA A 618 -9.37 -5.04 -0.21
CA ALA A 618 -8.05 -4.74 -0.72
C ALA A 618 -8.07 -3.73 -1.87
N SER A 619 -9.12 -3.75 -2.73
CA SER A 619 -9.08 -3.01 -3.99
C SER A 619 -9.32 -1.51 -3.82
N VAL A 620 -8.61 -0.73 -4.61
CA VAL A 620 -8.70 0.73 -4.66
C VAL A 620 -9.13 1.15 -6.05
N GLU A 621 -10.25 1.88 -6.13
CA GLU A 621 -10.79 2.41 -7.38
C GLU A 621 -10.48 3.91 -7.48
N LEU A 622 -9.91 4.35 -8.60
CA LEU A 622 -9.54 5.76 -8.83
C LEU A 622 -10.31 6.38 -9.97
N TRP A 623 -10.49 7.69 -9.86
CA TRP A 623 -10.89 8.56 -10.94
C TRP A 623 -10.00 9.79 -11.07
N GLY A 624 -9.72 10.18 -12.32
CA GLY A 624 -8.99 11.40 -12.62
C GLY A 624 -9.11 11.89 -14.05
N VAL A 625 -8.30 12.89 -14.39
CA VAL A 625 -8.10 13.35 -15.78
C VAL A 625 -6.62 13.37 -16.14
N PHE A 626 -6.32 13.19 -17.42
CA PHE A 626 -4.96 13.05 -17.91
C PHE A 626 -4.79 13.56 -19.35
N THR A 627 -3.54 13.64 -19.79
CA THR A 627 -3.09 14.12 -21.09
C THR A 627 -2.07 13.15 -21.69
N ASN A 628 -1.84 13.18 -23.00
CA ASN A 628 -0.80 12.38 -23.67
C ASN A 628 -0.94 10.86 -23.39
N THR A 629 0.15 10.14 -23.11
CA THR A 629 0.10 8.76 -22.60
C THR A 629 0.52 8.78 -21.13
N MET A 630 -0.38 8.35 -20.26
CA MET A 630 -0.05 8.02 -18.87
C MET A 630 0.38 6.56 -18.77
N ASP A 631 1.29 6.29 -17.84
CA ASP A 631 1.62 4.94 -17.39
C ASP A 631 1.12 4.79 -15.94
N VAL A 632 0.54 3.63 -15.64
CA VAL A 632 -0.17 3.33 -14.40
C VAL A 632 0.15 1.86 -14.07
N GLY A 633 1.21 1.62 -13.30
CA GLY A 633 1.66 0.25 -12.98
C GLY A 633 2.11 -0.58 -14.19
N GLY A 634 2.56 0.06 -15.28
CA GLY A 634 2.85 -0.58 -16.56
C GLY A 634 1.66 -0.58 -17.55
N ILE A 635 0.45 -0.25 -17.09
CA ILE A 635 -0.74 -0.13 -17.94
C ILE A 635 -0.72 1.26 -18.62
N ASN A 636 -0.28 1.26 -19.88
CA ASN A 636 -0.17 2.47 -20.69
C ASN A 636 -1.52 2.88 -21.30
N VAL A 637 -2.01 4.07 -20.97
CA VAL A 637 -3.28 4.62 -21.46
C VAL A 637 -3.05 5.96 -22.17
N THR A 638 -3.52 6.07 -23.43
CA THR A 638 -3.29 7.24 -24.29
C THR A 638 -4.57 8.05 -24.50
N SER A 639 -4.49 9.38 -24.33
CA SER A 639 -5.56 10.34 -24.61
C SER A 639 -5.86 10.38 -26.11
N ALA A 640 -7.15 10.50 -26.44
CA ALA A 640 -7.62 10.77 -27.80
C ALA A 640 -7.65 12.29 -28.09
N GLY A 641 -7.56 13.12 -27.05
CA GLY A 641 -7.55 14.59 -27.11
C GLY A 641 -6.41 15.25 -26.33
N SER A 642 -6.58 16.55 -26.04
CA SER A 642 -5.68 17.33 -25.19
C SER A 642 -5.77 16.93 -23.71
N THR A 643 -6.97 16.58 -23.27
CA THR A 643 -7.28 16.07 -21.93
C THR A 643 -8.43 15.09 -22.08
N ASP A 644 -8.30 13.92 -21.45
CA ASP A 644 -9.32 12.89 -21.33
C ASP A 644 -9.44 12.47 -19.87
N ALA A 645 -10.47 11.70 -19.53
CA ALA A 645 -10.63 11.19 -18.17
C ALA A 645 -10.27 9.70 -18.08
N TRP A 646 -9.97 9.22 -16.89
CA TRP A 646 -9.56 7.84 -16.65
C TRP A 646 -10.17 7.29 -15.36
N ALA A 647 -10.65 6.05 -15.45
CA ALA A 647 -11.02 5.23 -14.30
C ALA A 647 -9.99 4.12 -14.13
N ALA A 648 -9.73 3.70 -12.90
CA ALA A 648 -8.92 2.53 -12.61
C ALA A 648 -9.46 1.73 -11.42
N HIS A 649 -9.04 0.49 -11.32
CA HIS A 649 -9.27 -0.41 -10.20
C HIS A 649 -8.04 -1.28 -10.03
N PHE A 650 -7.49 -1.31 -8.82
CA PHE A 650 -6.28 -2.05 -8.47
C PHE A 650 -6.59 -2.99 -7.31
N VAL A 651 -6.18 -4.24 -7.42
CA VAL A 651 -6.40 -5.31 -6.42
C VAL A 651 -5.19 -5.45 -5.48
N SER A 652 -4.02 -5.06 -5.96
CA SER A 652 -2.78 -4.85 -5.20
C SER A 652 -2.05 -3.63 -5.76
N PHE A 653 -1.35 -2.93 -4.87
CA PHE A 653 -0.18 -2.10 -5.18
C PHE A 653 1.05 -2.94 -4.80
#